data_AF-A0A329R001-F1
#
_entry.id   AF-A0A329R001-F1
#
_cell.length_a   1.000
_cell.length_b   1.000
_cell.length_c   1.000
_cell.angle_alpha   90.00
_cell.angle_beta   90.00
_cell.angle_gamma   90.00
#
_symmetry.space_group_name_H-M   'P 1'
#
loop_
_entity.id
_entity.type
_entity.pdbx_description
1 polymer ?
#
loop_
_entity_poly.entity_id
_entity_poly.type
_entity_poly.pdbx_seq_one_letter_code
_entity_poly.pdbx_strand_id
1 'polypeptide(L)'
;MRLRCRSFEVAATSLGTAALVASGLTVATVPASADPEIGPSVKVNNTGYAPGLPKEASAVHSSTSPVPWSLQDASGQSIADGQTTVFGNDTASGDHVHTIDFTHVDDPGTGYTLVVDGVESYPFDISGDPYLQLRYDALAFYYHQRSGIPIEEQYVGSEYARPAGHVNEPPNTGDNDVPCRPADQCDYTLDVRGGWYDAGDHGKYVVNSGISTWQLLNTYERTLHVDDADSTALGDGELSIPESGNGVPDILDEARWNIEFMLSMQVPDGNDLAGMAHHKIHDENWTSVPTLPHEDAENRYLAPPSTAATLNLAAVAATCARLWSDIDSGFSDTCLTVAEDAYAAAQANPNIIAPSDDDQGGGAYSDSDLSDEFYWAAAELFATTGESQYQTDLQSHELYYGESFSTRGADWANTGLLGDITLALVPGTLPSGDAESLRNEFASFGDSLLDLIDGQGYPAPYQEEGSGGQEYDWGSNNLVLNNAVVLALAFDFTGDTRYRDGVFATMDYILGRNPLNQSYVTGYGEQATENPHHRFWANQADSSLPGPPPGVLAGGPNTGLQDSLAEQELAGCSPQKCYLDHIESWSTNEVTINWNSVLSWVAVWAGEHVSGDEDPDPDPPSQPGTPEPSDVTASSAALGWEPGDDTATAYDVYRDLGSSGDELLGTTSTTSLTLTGLEPETEYTVYVVARNSAGESDPSASATFTTLPDNGDPGDDECQVTYETAWDNGQGEFGADVTITNLGDPIDGWSLVFDFPNDQSIDHGWSAQWSQTGSEVTVASESWNGQLDTDQSISVGFNGTYGTTNDDPTEFTLNGASCSIE
;
A
#
# COMPACT_ATOMS: atom_id res chain seq x y z
N MET A 1 -34.58 -24.15 17.27
CA MET A 1 -35.88 -24.61 17.82
C MET A 1 -35.81 -24.61 19.35
N ARG A 2 -36.35 -23.55 19.99
CA ARG A 2 -36.62 -23.29 21.43
C ARG A 2 -35.71 -23.94 22.50
N LEU A 3 -34.94 -23.11 23.20
CA LEU A 3 -34.49 -23.37 24.58
C LEU A 3 -34.89 -22.23 25.52
N ARG A 4 -35.27 -22.64 26.73
CA ARG A 4 -36.09 -21.91 27.71
C ARG A 4 -35.22 -21.11 28.67
N CYS A 5 -35.60 -19.85 28.86
CA CYS A 5 -35.16 -19.00 29.96
C CYS A 5 -35.71 -19.51 31.31
N ARG A 6 -34.87 -19.55 32.35
CA ARG A 6 -35.27 -19.77 33.75
C ARG A 6 -34.77 -18.60 34.59
N SER A 7 -35.72 -17.83 35.09
CA SER A 7 -35.56 -16.74 36.04
C SER A 7 -35.23 -17.25 37.45
N PHE A 8 -34.33 -16.56 38.15
CA PHE A 8 -34.16 -16.67 39.60
C PHE A 8 -34.61 -15.36 40.26
N GLU A 9 -35.69 -15.41 41.04
CA GLU A 9 -36.11 -14.37 41.97
C GLU A 9 -35.33 -14.53 43.29
N VAL A 10 -34.71 -13.45 43.78
CA VAL A 10 -34.18 -13.35 45.15
C VAL A 10 -35.09 -12.42 45.95
N ALA A 11 -35.63 -12.93 47.05
CA ALA A 11 -36.53 -12.23 47.96
C ALA A 11 -35.78 -11.23 48.84
N ALA A 12 -36.16 -9.95 48.76
CA ALA A 12 -35.68 -8.90 49.64
C ALA A 12 -36.39 -8.94 51.00
N THR A 13 -35.62 -8.88 52.09
CA THR A 13 -36.13 -8.73 53.46
C THR A 13 -36.07 -7.26 53.87
N SER A 14 -37.20 -6.74 54.36
CA SER A 14 -37.40 -5.33 54.74
C SER A 14 -36.81 -4.97 56.10
N LEU A 15 -36.11 -3.83 56.20
CA LEU A 15 -35.91 -3.10 57.46
C LEU A 15 -35.97 -1.57 57.23
N GLY A 16 -37.01 -0.96 57.78
CA GLY A 16 -36.95 0.25 58.63
C GLY A 16 -36.44 1.57 58.03
N THR A 17 -37.38 2.39 57.58
CA THR A 17 -37.26 3.80 57.18
C THR A 17 -36.77 4.72 58.29
N ALA A 18 -35.81 5.60 58.00
CA ALA A 18 -35.63 6.90 58.66
C ALA A 18 -35.61 7.99 57.58
N ALA A 19 -36.65 8.81 57.57
CA ALA A 19 -36.84 9.88 56.60
C ALA A 19 -35.98 11.11 56.98
N LEU A 20 -35.09 11.51 56.08
CA LEU A 20 -34.51 12.84 56.02
C LEU A 20 -35.05 13.52 54.76
N VAL A 21 -35.86 14.56 54.98
CA VAL A 21 -36.41 15.43 53.94
C VAL A 21 -35.27 16.31 53.45
N ALA A 22 -34.69 15.97 52.30
CA ALA A 22 -33.82 16.86 51.54
C ALA A 22 -34.65 17.45 50.39
N SER A 23 -34.73 18.78 50.37
CA SER A 23 -35.41 19.58 49.36
C SER A 23 -34.90 19.23 47.96
N GLY A 24 -35.82 18.88 47.07
CA GLY A 24 -35.48 18.56 45.68
C GLY A 24 -34.85 19.75 44.96
N LEU A 25 -33.57 19.63 44.64
CA LEU A 25 -33.09 20.04 43.33
C LEU A 25 -33.36 18.87 42.40
N THR A 26 -34.33 19.01 41.51
CA THR A 26 -34.32 18.24 40.27
C THR A 26 -33.13 18.74 39.48
N VAL A 27 -31.98 18.09 39.64
CA VAL A 27 -30.97 18.09 38.59
C VAL A 27 -31.68 17.42 37.42
N ALA A 28 -32.01 18.20 36.39
CA ALA A 28 -32.37 17.61 35.12
C ALA A 28 -31.13 16.85 34.68
N THR A 29 -31.13 15.52 34.80
CA THR A 29 -30.23 14.67 34.05
C THR A 29 -30.60 14.91 32.60
N VAL A 30 -29.86 15.81 31.95
CA VAL A 30 -29.79 15.83 30.49
C VAL A 30 -29.24 14.44 30.14
N PRO A 31 -29.98 13.60 29.39
CA PRO A 31 -29.36 12.38 28.88
C PRO A 31 -28.11 12.83 28.12
N ALA A 32 -26.98 12.17 28.36
CA ALA A 32 -25.80 12.37 27.53
C ALA A 32 -26.26 12.29 26.07
N SER A 33 -25.90 13.30 25.27
CA SER A 33 -25.95 13.13 23.82
C SER A 33 -25.05 11.94 23.51
N ALA A 34 -25.59 10.91 22.87
CA ALA A 34 -24.81 9.72 22.57
C ALA A 34 -23.68 10.03 21.57
N ASP A 35 -23.87 11.07 20.75
CA ASP A 35 -22.85 11.63 19.87
C ASP A 35 -22.15 12.81 20.58
N PRO A 36 -20.84 12.72 20.85
CA PRO A 36 -20.05 13.88 21.22
C PRO A 36 -19.95 14.85 20.03
N GLU A 37 -20.43 16.08 20.22
CA GLU A 37 -20.14 17.19 19.30
C GLU A 37 -18.88 17.92 19.78
N ILE A 38 -17.79 17.74 19.04
CA ILE A 38 -16.50 18.37 19.32
C ILE A 38 -16.14 19.33 18.19
N GLY A 39 -15.72 20.53 18.57
CA GLY A 39 -15.22 21.55 17.65
C GLY A 39 -16.28 22.19 16.73
N PRO A 40 -15.86 22.98 15.73
CA PRO A 40 -16.74 23.59 14.75
C PRO A 40 -17.42 22.55 13.84
N SER A 41 -18.51 22.96 13.17
CA SER A 41 -19.24 22.11 12.22
C SER A 41 -18.53 21.95 10.87
N VAL A 42 -17.46 22.72 10.62
CA VAL A 42 -16.60 22.60 9.43
C VAL A 42 -15.37 21.80 9.82
N LYS A 43 -15.25 20.59 9.28
CA LYS A 43 -14.21 19.59 9.54
C LYS A 43 -13.20 19.62 8.42
N VAL A 44 -11.94 19.75 8.79
CA VAL A 44 -10.78 19.89 7.90
C VAL A 44 -9.71 18.92 8.39
N ASN A 45 -8.73 18.62 7.55
CA ASN A 45 -7.43 18.22 8.06
C ASN A 45 -6.90 19.42 8.87
N ASN A 46 -6.95 19.29 10.20
CA ASN A 46 -6.61 20.37 11.12
C ASN A 46 -5.11 20.41 11.42
N THR A 47 -4.31 19.65 10.66
CA THR A 47 -2.85 19.79 10.62
C THR A 47 -2.44 20.63 9.41
N GLY A 48 -2.85 20.21 8.21
CA GLY A 48 -2.59 20.95 6.99
C GLY A 48 -2.73 20.10 5.73
N TYR A 49 -2.81 20.78 4.59
CA TYR A 49 -2.89 20.18 3.26
C TYR A 49 -1.61 20.47 2.48
N ALA A 50 -1.05 19.48 1.78
CA ALA A 50 0.15 19.76 0.98
C ALA A 50 -0.20 20.50 -0.32
N PRO A 51 0.69 21.38 -0.83
CA PRO A 51 0.59 21.92 -2.18
C PRO A 51 0.55 20.82 -3.25
N GLY A 52 -0.09 21.07 -4.39
CA GLY A 52 -0.21 20.12 -5.50
C GLY A 52 -1.19 18.96 -5.27
N LEU A 53 -1.66 18.75 -4.04
CA LEU A 53 -2.54 17.63 -3.68
C LEU A 53 -4.00 18.08 -3.45
N PRO A 54 -4.97 17.14 -3.47
CA PRO A 54 -6.37 17.43 -3.16
C PRO A 54 -6.55 18.11 -1.81
N LYS A 55 -7.50 19.05 -1.75
CA LYS A 55 -7.82 19.79 -0.52
C LYS A 55 -9.32 19.86 -0.35
N GLU A 56 -9.80 19.06 0.59
CA GLU A 56 -11.22 18.91 0.82
C GLU A 56 -11.62 19.01 2.30
N ALA A 57 -12.83 19.48 2.54
CA ALA A 57 -13.41 19.60 3.87
C ALA A 57 -14.85 19.07 3.89
N SER A 58 -15.30 18.70 5.10
CA SER A 58 -16.66 18.22 5.34
C SER A 58 -17.38 19.16 6.30
N ALA A 59 -18.56 19.64 5.95
CA ALA A 59 -19.35 20.56 6.77
C ALA A 59 -20.68 19.92 7.19
N VAL A 60 -20.91 19.82 8.50
CA VAL A 60 -22.19 19.38 9.07
C VAL A 60 -23.20 20.52 8.91
N HIS A 61 -24.21 20.32 8.08
CA HIS A 61 -25.18 21.35 7.77
C HIS A 61 -26.52 20.75 7.35
N SER A 62 -27.66 21.26 7.85
CA SER A 62 -28.98 20.63 7.63
C SER A 62 -29.64 20.95 6.28
N SER A 63 -28.97 21.69 5.39
CA SER A 63 -29.58 22.17 4.14
C SER A 63 -29.53 21.09 3.06
N THR A 64 -30.63 20.85 2.38
CA THR A 64 -30.66 19.97 1.20
C THR A 64 -30.29 20.72 -0.09
N SER A 65 -29.54 21.82 0.02
CA SER A 65 -29.14 22.69 -1.08
C SER A 65 -27.77 23.30 -0.77
N PRO A 66 -26.91 23.53 -1.79
CA PRO A 66 -25.60 24.15 -1.61
C PRO A 66 -25.65 25.43 -0.77
N VAL A 67 -24.65 25.60 0.09
CA VAL A 67 -24.46 26.80 0.92
C VAL A 67 -23.12 27.48 0.59
N PRO A 68 -23.02 28.80 0.74
CA PRO A 68 -21.78 29.51 0.46
C PRO A 68 -20.69 29.18 1.47
N TRP A 69 -19.45 29.07 0.98
CA TRP A 69 -18.25 29.00 1.79
C TRP A 69 -17.23 30.06 1.35
N SER A 70 -16.33 30.44 2.26
CA SER A 70 -15.15 31.25 1.95
C SER A 70 -13.93 30.70 2.67
N LEU A 71 -12.80 30.60 1.98
CA LEU A 71 -11.49 30.34 2.58
C LEU A 71 -10.83 31.68 2.92
N GLN A 72 -10.37 31.83 4.16
CA GLN A 72 -9.73 33.04 4.66
C GLN A 72 -8.29 32.75 5.07
N ASP A 73 -7.38 33.70 4.79
CA ASP A 73 -6.02 33.68 5.34
C ASP A 73 -6.00 34.05 6.84
N ALA A 74 -4.84 33.95 7.48
CA ALA A 74 -4.66 34.28 8.90
C ALA A 74 -5.00 35.75 9.27
N SER A 75 -5.16 36.65 8.29
CA SER A 75 -5.61 38.03 8.52
C SER A 75 -7.13 38.19 8.50
N GLY A 76 -7.86 37.12 8.18
CA GLY A 76 -9.30 37.11 7.94
C GLY A 76 -9.68 37.63 6.54
N GLN A 77 -8.72 37.72 5.61
CA GLN A 77 -9.01 38.10 4.24
C GLN A 77 -9.46 36.86 3.47
N SER A 78 -10.64 36.94 2.86
CA SER A 78 -11.12 35.91 1.93
C SER A 78 -10.18 35.81 0.72
N ILE A 79 -9.62 34.63 0.48
CA ILE A 79 -8.75 34.33 -0.65
C ILE A 79 -9.43 33.44 -1.71
N ALA A 80 -10.43 32.66 -1.31
CA ALA A 80 -11.31 31.92 -2.22
C ALA A 80 -12.74 31.86 -1.65
N ASP A 81 -13.73 31.62 -2.51
CA ASP A 81 -15.12 31.43 -2.14
C ASP A 81 -15.84 30.51 -3.14
N GLY A 82 -16.93 29.89 -2.70
CA GLY A 82 -17.68 28.96 -3.53
C GLY A 82 -19.00 28.52 -2.93
N GLN A 83 -19.50 27.38 -3.42
CA GLN A 83 -20.66 26.69 -2.90
C GLN A 83 -20.26 25.28 -2.51
N THR A 84 -20.81 24.78 -1.39
CA THR A 84 -20.63 23.38 -0.99
C THR A 84 -21.33 22.44 -1.95
N THR A 85 -20.87 21.19 -2.06
CA THR A 85 -21.65 20.09 -2.64
C THR A 85 -22.45 19.41 -1.53
N VAL A 86 -23.74 19.12 -1.75
CA VAL A 86 -24.56 18.40 -0.76
C VAL A 86 -24.25 16.92 -0.90
N PHE A 87 -23.62 16.33 0.12
CA PHE A 87 -23.41 14.88 0.18
C PHE A 87 -24.70 14.18 0.63
N GLY A 88 -25.30 14.66 1.72
CA GLY A 88 -26.54 14.11 2.28
C GLY A 88 -26.33 13.49 3.66
N ASN A 89 -27.13 12.48 4.00
CA ASN A 89 -26.96 11.80 5.28
C ASN A 89 -25.79 10.82 5.20
N ASP A 90 -24.80 11.01 6.06
CA ASP A 90 -23.71 10.08 6.25
C ASP A 90 -24.10 9.01 7.29
N THR A 91 -23.92 7.75 6.92
CA THR A 91 -24.46 6.62 7.67
C THR A 91 -23.62 6.31 8.92
N ALA A 92 -22.30 6.45 8.83
CA ALA A 92 -21.37 6.08 9.90
C ALA A 92 -21.23 7.16 10.98
N SER A 93 -21.43 8.42 10.63
CA SER A 93 -21.43 9.57 11.56
C SER A 93 -22.82 9.98 12.05
N GLY A 94 -23.87 9.64 11.31
CA GLY A 94 -25.22 10.14 11.55
C GLY A 94 -25.44 11.61 11.15
N ASP A 95 -24.46 12.27 10.54
CA ASP A 95 -24.51 13.68 10.16
C ASP A 95 -25.23 13.91 8.82
N HIS A 96 -25.74 15.13 8.61
CA HIS A 96 -26.02 15.64 7.26
C HIS A 96 -24.82 16.45 6.79
N VAL A 97 -24.11 15.93 5.80
CA VAL A 97 -22.80 16.43 5.37
C VAL A 97 -22.92 17.16 4.04
N HIS A 98 -22.09 18.19 3.94
CA HIS A 98 -21.73 18.88 2.72
C HIS A 98 -20.22 18.74 2.50
N THR A 99 -19.77 18.59 1.26
CA THR A 99 -18.33 18.61 0.93
C THR A 99 -17.92 19.94 0.33
N ILE A 100 -16.66 20.30 0.54
CA ILE A 100 -16.04 21.53 0.03
C ILE A 100 -14.73 21.12 -0.61
N ASP A 101 -14.57 21.41 -1.90
CA ASP A 101 -13.31 21.27 -2.63
C ASP A 101 -12.71 22.66 -2.84
N PHE A 102 -11.49 22.83 -2.33
CA PHE A 102 -10.68 24.03 -2.48
C PHE A 102 -9.27 23.69 -2.97
N THR A 103 -9.12 22.56 -3.68
CA THR A 103 -7.86 22.02 -4.22
C THR A 103 -7.09 23.06 -5.04
N HIS A 104 -7.81 23.90 -5.78
CA HIS A 104 -7.27 24.98 -6.61
C HIS A 104 -6.55 26.10 -5.83
N VAL A 105 -6.63 26.12 -4.50
CA VAL A 105 -5.87 27.04 -3.65
C VAL A 105 -4.59 26.33 -3.21
N ASP A 106 -3.45 26.80 -3.71
CA ASP A 106 -2.18 26.10 -3.55
C ASP A 106 -1.05 26.96 -2.95
N ASP A 107 -1.31 28.25 -2.75
CA ASP A 107 -0.34 29.18 -2.17
C ASP A 107 0.01 28.74 -0.73
N PRO A 108 1.27 28.36 -0.45
CA PRO A 108 1.67 27.93 0.88
C PRO A 108 1.42 29.04 1.90
N GLY A 109 0.93 28.65 3.06
CA GLY A 109 0.54 29.61 4.09
C GLY A 109 0.11 28.92 5.37
N THR A 110 0.01 29.71 6.43
CA THR A 110 -0.33 29.22 7.77
C THR A 110 -1.61 29.85 8.26
N GLY A 111 -2.38 29.10 9.06
CA GLY A 111 -3.59 29.59 9.73
C GLY A 111 -4.73 29.97 8.78
N TYR A 112 -4.91 29.23 7.69
CA TYR A 112 -6.10 29.32 6.85
C TYR A 112 -7.33 28.82 7.60
N THR A 113 -8.50 29.38 7.31
CA THR A 113 -9.78 28.92 7.88
C THR A 113 -10.86 28.85 6.81
N LEU A 114 -11.66 27.79 6.83
CA LEU A 114 -12.88 27.69 6.03
C LEU A 114 -14.06 28.22 6.82
N VAL A 115 -14.89 29.04 6.16
CA VAL A 115 -16.08 29.63 6.78
C VAL A 115 -17.32 29.22 6.00
N VAL A 116 -18.26 28.56 6.68
CA VAL A 116 -19.54 28.10 6.11
C VAL A 116 -20.68 28.63 6.97
N ASP A 117 -21.58 29.42 6.38
CA ASP A 117 -22.68 30.11 7.09
C ASP A 117 -22.25 30.85 8.38
N GLY A 118 -21.03 31.41 8.37
CA GLY A 118 -20.46 32.15 9.50
C GLY A 118 -19.85 31.29 10.61
N VAL A 119 -19.73 29.97 10.42
CA VAL A 119 -18.95 29.07 11.29
C VAL A 119 -17.57 28.84 10.66
N GLU A 120 -16.52 29.12 11.44
CA GLU A 120 -15.12 28.92 11.05
C GLU A 120 -14.66 27.49 11.42
N SER A 121 -13.85 26.86 10.57
CA SER A 121 -13.10 25.64 10.89
C SER A 121 -12.04 25.91 11.96
N TYR A 122 -11.36 24.86 12.43
CA TYR A 122 -10.03 25.08 13.01
C TYR A 122 -9.08 25.65 11.95
N PRO A 123 -8.07 26.44 12.36
CA PRO A 123 -7.04 26.87 11.44
C PRO A 123 -6.30 25.65 10.88
N PHE A 124 -5.69 25.79 9.70
CA PHE A 124 -4.84 24.77 9.12
C PHE A 124 -3.81 25.42 8.20
N ASP A 125 -2.74 24.68 7.90
CA ASP A 125 -1.70 25.15 7.00
C ASP A 125 -1.90 24.58 5.58
N ILE A 126 -1.42 25.31 4.57
CA ILE A 126 -1.12 24.73 3.25
C ILE A 126 0.40 24.57 3.22
N SER A 127 0.88 23.36 3.53
CA SER A 127 2.29 22.98 3.64
C SER A 127 2.45 21.46 3.61
N GLY A 128 3.54 20.97 2.99
CA GLY A 128 3.96 19.57 3.07
C GLY A 128 4.77 19.22 4.33
N ASP A 129 5.27 20.23 5.07
CA ASP A 129 6.16 20.05 6.22
C ASP A 129 5.61 19.11 7.31
N PRO A 130 4.30 19.12 7.66
CA PRO A 130 3.79 18.22 8.69
C PRO A 130 3.97 16.74 8.34
N TYR A 131 3.75 16.36 7.08
CA TYR A 131 3.92 14.97 6.62
C TYR A 131 5.40 14.57 6.59
N LEU A 132 6.28 15.48 6.17
CA LEU A 132 7.75 15.27 6.21
C LEU A 132 8.27 15.07 7.64
N GLN A 133 7.69 15.75 8.64
CA GLN A 133 8.05 15.53 10.04
C GLN A 133 7.41 14.26 10.61
N LEU A 134 6.17 13.95 10.22
CA LEU A 134 5.40 12.84 10.77
C LEU A 134 6.07 11.49 10.56
N ARG A 135 6.79 11.29 9.45
CA ARG A 135 7.54 10.04 9.21
C ARG A 135 8.58 9.76 10.31
N TYR A 136 9.24 10.80 10.82
CA TYR A 136 10.24 10.66 11.88
C TYR A 136 9.60 10.52 13.26
N ASP A 137 8.56 11.30 13.54
CA ASP A 137 7.85 11.25 14.82
C ASP A 137 7.12 9.91 15.01
N ALA A 138 6.52 9.37 13.95
CA ALA A 138 5.87 8.05 13.95
C ALA A 138 6.86 6.91 14.20
N LEU A 139 8.06 6.97 13.61
CA LEU A 139 9.13 6.00 13.85
C LEU A 139 9.79 6.16 15.23
N ALA A 140 9.84 7.37 15.79
CA ALA A 140 10.39 7.61 17.11
C ALA A 140 9.62 6.89 18.22
N PHE A 141 8.33 6.60 18.01
CA PHE A 141 7.49 5.78 18.90
C PHE A 141 8.19 4.50 19.37
N TYR A 142 8.85 3.79 18.47
CA TYR A 142 9.48 2.50 18.77
C TYR A 142 10.64 2.63 19.75
N TYR A 143 11.46 3.67 19.62
CA TYR A 143 12.52 3.94 20.60
C TYR A 143 11.93 4.19 21.99
N HIS A 144 10.83 4.95 22.09
CA HIS A 144 10.13 5.12 23.37
C HIS A 144 9.58 3.81 23.95
N GLN A 145 9.13 2.89 23.10
CA GLN A 145 8.60 1.59 23.50
C GLN A 145 9.68 0.54 23.80
N ARG A 146 10.97 0.78 23.53
CA ARG A 146 12.02 -0.23 23.78
C ARG A 146 12.06 -0.69 25.24
N SER A 147 11.97 -2.00 25.44
CA SER A 147 12.20 -2.70 26.71
C SER A 147 13.68 -3.06 26.87
N GLY A 148 14.16 -3.23 28.10
CA GLY A 148 15.52 -3.71 28.36
C GLY A 148 16.67 -2.70 28.21
N ILE A 149 16.37 -1.46 27.78
CA ILE A 149 17.34 -0.37 27.59
C ILE A 149 16.85 0.93 28.26
N PRO A 150 17.74 1.78 28.80
CA PRO A 150 17.37 3.14 29.17
C PRO A 150 16.92 3.94 27.94
N ILE A 151 15.87 4.73 28.09
CA ILE A 151 15.48 5.72 27.08
C ILE A 151 16.19 7.01 27.45
N GLU A 152 17.14 7.43 26.63
CA GLU A 152 18.09 8.47 27.00
C GLU A 152 17.62 9.87 26.57
N GLU A 153 17.83 10.83 27.46
CA GLU A 153 17.46 12.25 27.28
C GLU A 153 18.00 12.86 25.98
N GLN A 154 19.15 12.40 25.48
CA GLN A 154 19.73 12.96 24.25
C GLN A 154 18.92 12.65 22.99
N TYR A 155 18.08 11.61 23.01
CA TYR A 155 17.26 11.18 21.88
C TYR A 155 15.82 11.67 22.01
N VAL A 156 15.26 11.61 23.22
CA VAL A 156 13.83 11.89 23.45
C VAL A 156 13.58 13.16 24.27
N GLY A 157 14.60 13.83 24.78
CA GLY A 157 14.44 14.92 25.73
C GLY A 157 14.19 14.47 27.17
N SER A 158 14.34 15.39 28.12
CA SER A 158 14.39 15.06 29.55
C SER A 158 13.05 14.58 30.13
N GLU A 159 11.93 14.96 29.51
CA GLU A 159 10.60 14.62 30.01
C GLU A 159 10.21 13.16 29.72
N TYR A 160 10.75 12.60 28.63
CA TYR A 160 10.47 11.23 28.19
C TYR A 160 11.59 10.24 28.56
N ALA A 161 12.74 10.73 29.01
CA ALA A 161 13.83 9.88 29.45
C ALA A 161 13.42 9.01 30.65
N ARG A 162 13.73 7.71 30.59
CA ARG A 162 13.42 6.76 31.66
C ARG A 162 14.51 5.71 31.84
N PRO A 163 14.69 5.15 33.06
CA PRO A 163 15.52 3.97 33.26
C PRO A 163 15.07 2.78 32.40
N ALA A 164 15.97 1.81 32.24
CA ALA A 164 15.64 0.54 31.60
C ALA A 164 14.53 -0.17 32.37
N GLY A 165 13.46 -0.54 31.68
CA GLY A 165 12.43 -1.41 32.22
C GLY A 165 12.76 -2.88 31.95
N HIS A 166 12.29 -3.74 32.84
CA HIS A 166 12.34 -5.19 32.69
C HIS A 166 13.76 -5.75 32.44
N VAL A 167 14.69 -5.42 33.35
CA VAL A 167 16.08 -5.90 33.34
C VAL A 167 16.46 -6.75 34.58
N ASN A 168 15.47 -7.31 35.29
CA ASN A 168 15.63 -8.04 36.56
C ASN A 168 16.31 -7.25 37.69
N GLU A 169 16.26 -5.91 37.63
CA GLU A 169 16.64 -5.06 38.75
C GLU A 169 15.38 -4.72 39.57
N PRO A 170 15.37 -4.95 40.90
CA PRO A 170 14.18 -4.71 41.72
C PRO A 170 13.64 -3.29 41.54
N PRO A 171 12.32 -3.11 41.34
CA PRO A 171 11.26 -4.10 41.57
C PRO A 171 11.01 -5.13 40.44
N ASN A 172 11.57 -4.94 39.24
CA ASN A 172 11.32 -5.85 38.11
C ASN A 172 11.76 -7.29 38.41
N THR A 173 10.99 -8.26 37.92
CA THR A 173 11.31 -9.69 38.04
C THR A 173 11.67 -10.37 36.70
N GLY A 174 11.62 -9.63 35.60
CA GLY A 174 11.93 -10.05 34.23
C GLY A 174 12.75 -8.95 33.52
N ASP A 175 13.33 -9.16 32.33
CA ASP A 175 13.10 -10.28 31.41
C ASP A 175 14.33 -11.18 31.08
N ASN A 176 15.34 -11.28 31.95
CA ASN A 176 16.59 -12.03 31.63
C ASN A 176 16.65 -13.51 32.08
N ASP A 177 15.65 -13.97 32.83
CA ASP A 177 15.53 -15.35 33.34
C ASP A 177 14.04 -15.69 33.51
N VAL A 178 13.24 -15.47 32.45
CA VAL A 178 11.78 -15.55 32.52
C VAL A 178 11.33 -17.02 32.47
N PRO A 179 10.61 -17.51 33.49
CA PRO A 179 10.04 -18.85 33.45
C PRO A 179 8.74 -18.90 32.64
N CYS A 180 8.38 -20.09 32.17
CA CYS A 180 6.99 -20.33 31.77
C CYS A 180 6.05 -20.16 32.96
N ARG A 181 4.79 -19.84 32.68
CA ARG A 181 3.77 -19.77 33.71
C ARG A 181 3.71 -21.07 34.52
N PRO A 182 3.41 -21.01 35.82
CA PRO A 182 3.38 -22.19 36.69
C PRO A 182 2.40 -23.30 36.23
N ALA A 183 1.36 -22.93 35.48
CA ALA A 183 0.38 -23.89 34.95
C ALA A 183 0.91 -24.68 33.74
N ASP A 184 1.82 -24.09 32.96
CA ASP A 184 2.27 -24.62 31.66
C ASP A 184 3.53 -25.48 31.78
N GLN A 185 4.35 -25.24 32.82
CA GLN A 185 5.45 -26.11 33.27
C GLN A 185 6.48 -26.49 32.20
N CYS A 186 7.16 -25.52 31.59
CA CYS A 186 8.47 -25.78 30.97
C CYS A 186 9.58 -25.83 32.04
N ASP A 187 10.65 -26.60 31.80
CA ASP A 187 11.79 -26.76 32.71
C ASP A 187 12.98 -25.85 32.35
N TYR A 188 12.74 -24.84 31.53
CA TYR A 188 13.69 -23.81 31.14
C TYR A 188 13.19 -22.40 31.47
N THR A 189 14.10 -21.44 31.33
CA THR A 189 13.86 -20.01 31.37
C THR A 189 14.50 -19.39 30.12
N LEU A 190 14.00 -18.24 29.68
CA LEU A 190 14.55 -17.51 28.53
C LEU A 190 15.00 -16.10 28.96
N ASP A 191 16.09 -15.64 28.36
CA ASP A 191 16.43 -14.21 28.32
C ASP A 191 15.73 -13.62 27.11
N VAL A 192 14.65 -12.90 27.37
CA VAL A 192 13.79 -12.29 26.35
C VAL A 192 13.80 -10.77 26.50
N ARG A 193 14.90 -10.19 27.00
CA ARG A 193 15.10 -8.73 27.03
C ARG A 193 15.15 -8.15 25.62
N GLY A 194 14.96 -6.82 25.54
CA GLY A 194 14.78 -6.15 24.26
C GLY A 194 13.34 -6.21 23.79
N GLY A 195 13.14 -5.91 22.50
CA GLY A 195 11.83 -5.73 21.90
C GLY A 195 11.11 -4.48 22.39
N TRP A 196 9.89 -4.30 21.89
CA TRP A 196 9.02 -3.19 22.24
C TRP A 196 7.96 -3.63 23.25
N TYR A 197 7.63 -2.74 24.18
CA TYR A 197 6.35 -2.81 24.86
C TYR A 197 5.25 -2.60 23.82
N ASP A 198 4.25 -3.45 23.85
CA ASP A 198 3.28 -3.56 22.78
C ASP A 198 2.36 -2.35 22.67
N ALA A 199 1.89 -1.87 23.82
CA ALA A 199 0.83 -0.89 23.86
C ALA A 199 1.02 0.09 25.01
N GLY A 200 -0.09 0.49 25.63
CA GLY A 200 -0.08 1.22 26.89
C GLY A 200 0.44 0.39 28.07
N ASP A 201 0.60 -0.92 27.90
CA ASP A 201 1.12 -1.87 28.87
C ASP A 201 2.58 -2.26 28.66
N HIS A 202 3.09 -3.20 29.46
CA HIS A 202 4.47 -3.65 29.39
C HIS A 202 4.61 -5.06 28.84
N GLY A 203 3.54 -5.69 28.35
CA GLY A 203 3.60 -6.96 27.64
C GLY A 203 4.32 -6.85 26.31
N LYS A 204 4.81 -8.00 25.83
CA LYS A 204 5.45 -8.13 24.52
C LYS A 204 4.91 -9.40 23.86
N TYR A 205 4.34 -9.27 22.67
CA TYR A 205 3.50 -10.30 22.04
C TYR A 205 4.03 -10.61 20.65
N VAL A 206 4.32 -11.89 20.37
CA VAL A 206 4.97 -12.29 19.11
C VAL A 206 4.02 -12.11 17.93
N VAL A 207 2.71 -12.36 18.12
CA VAL A 207 1.69 -12.15 17.07
C VAL A 207 1.60 -10.68 16.66
N ASN A 208 1.33 -9.77 17.60
CA ASN A 208 1.25 -8.34 17.28
C ASN A 208 2.61 -7.75 16.83
N SER A 209 3.72 -8.27 17.37
CA SER A 209 5.07 -7.95 16.88
C SER A 209 5.29 -8.36 15.44
N GLY A 210 4.61 -9.39 14.94
CA GLY A 210 4.75 -9.88 13.57
C GLY A 210 4.43 -8.79 12.56
N ILE A 211 3.17 -8.39 12.47
CA ILE A 211 2.75 -7.31 11.55
C ILE A 211 3.54 -6.01 11.79
N SER A 212 3.78 -5.65 13.06
CA SER A 212 4.48 -4.40 13.41
C SER A 212 5.91 -4.36 12.88
N THR A 213 6.67 -5.43 13.13
CA THR A 213 8.08 -5.52 12.69
C THR A 213 8.15 -5.67 11.19
N TRP A 214 7.27 -6.50 10.62
CA TRP A 214 7.20 -6.68 9.17
C TRP A 214 6.89 -5.37 8.45
N GLN A 215 5.99 -4.53 8.95
CA GLN A 215 5.67 -3.25 8.31
C GLN A 215 6.85 -2.26 8.34
N LEU A 216 7.67 -2.25 9.39
CA LEU A 216 8.91 -1.46 9.41
C LEU A 216 9.92 -1.98 8.37
N LEU A 217 10.08 -3.31 8.28
CA LEU A 217 10.94 -3.94 7.27
C LEU A 217 10.41 -3.69 5.85
N ASN A 218 9.10 -3.78 5.64
CA ASN A 218 8.43 -3.54 4.37
C ASN A 218 8.55 -2.07 3.95
N THR A 219 8.43 -1.12 4.89
CA THR A 219 8.62 0.32 4.61
C THR A 219 9.99 0.54 3.94
N TYR A 220 11.04 -0.10 4.47
CA TYR A 220 12.36 -0.07 3.86
C TYR A 220 12.43 -0.87 2.55
N GLU A 221 11.95 -2.11 2.55
CA GLU A 221 12.02 -3.01 1.39
C GLU A 221 11.29 -2.47 0.16
N ARG A 222 10.15 -1.79 0.36
CA ARG A 222 9.43 -1.08 -0.70
C ARG A 222 10.35 -0.13 -1.45
N THR A 223 11.17 0.65 -0.75
CA THR A 223 12.09 1.62 -1.37
C THR A 223 13.19 0.96 -2.19
N LEU A 224 13.40 -0.36 -2.05
CA LEU A 224 14.35 -1.13 -2.87
C LEU A 224 13.73 -1.64 -4.18
N HIS A 225 12.41 -1.59 -4.31
CA HIS A 225 11.66 -2.28 -5.37
C HIS A 225 10.66 -1.39 -6.12
N VAL A 226 10.29 -0.24 -5.55
CA VAL A 226 9.50 0.78 -6.21
C VAL A 226 10.44 1.84 -6.79
N ASP A 227 10.25 2.15 -8.07
CA ASP A 227 11.00 3.23 -8.74
C ASP A 227 10.67 4.58 -8.07
N ASP A 228 11.67 5.46 -7.95
CA ASP A 228 11.57 6.80 -7.36
C ASP A 228 11.21 6.89 -5.85
N ALA A 229 11.07 5.76 -5.14
CA ALA A 229 10.88 5.75 -3.69
C ALA A 229 12.13 6.23 -2.91
N ASP A 230 11.93 6.99 -1.82
CA ASP A 230 13.01 7.67 -1.09
C ASP A 230 13.58 6.79 0.05
N SER A 231 14.53 5.93 -0.30
CA SER A 231 15.29 5.18 0.71
C SER A 231 16.17 6.05 1.62
N THR A 232 16.44 7.31 1.26
CA THR A 232 17.38 8.16 2.01
C THR A 232 16.79 8.65 3.32
N ALA A 233 15.48 8.92 3.36
CA ALA A 233 14.76 9.30 4.58
C ALA A 233 14.70 8.18 5.64
N LEU A 234 15.04 6.94 5.26
CA LEU A 234 15.09 5.77 6.13
C LEU A 234 16.53 5.35 6.48
N GLY A 235 17.52 6.09 5.97
CA GLY A 235 18.93 5.74 6.01
C GLY A 235 19.60 5.89 7.39
N ASP A 236 20.89 5.59 7.41
CA ASP A 236 21.77 5.78 8.58
C ASP A 236 21.87 7.26 8.93
N GLY A 237 21.63 7.63 10.19
CA GLY A 237 21.73 9.03 10.63
C GLY A 237 20.43 9.82 10.66
N GLU A 238 19.31 9.22 10.26
CA GLU A 238 18.02 9.89 10.08
C GLU A 238 17.13 9.84 11.33
N LEU A 239 17.17 8.74 12.11
CA LEU A 239 16.39 8.60 13.34
C LEU A 239 17.20 9.01 14.57
N SER A 240 16.50 9.56 15.57
CA SER A 240 17.13 9.88 16.86
C SER A 240 17.22 8.64 17.75
N ILE A 241 18.09 7.69 17.40
CA ILE A 241 18.28 6.43 18.13
C ILE A 241 19.76 6.17 18.46
N PRO A 242 20.08 5.29 19.45
CA PRO A 242 21.45 4.97 19.84
C PRO A 242 22.32 4.40 18.72
N GLU A 243 21.71 3.67 17.79
CA GLU A 243 22.40 3.00 16.70
C GLU A 243 22.75 3.96 15.54
N SER A 244 22.14 5.13 15.50
CA SER A 244 22.31 6.11 14.42
C SER A 244 23.79 6.48 14.19
N GLY A 245 24.24 6.41 12.93
CA GLY A 245 25.62 6.61 12.50
C GLY A 245 26.49 5.34 12.54
N ASN A 246 25.89 4.15 12.56
CA ASN A 246 26.60 2.86 12.57
C ASN A 246 26.83 2.28 11.15
N GLY A 247 26.28 2.90 10.11
CA GLY A 247 26.32 2.44 8.73
C GLY A 247 25.19 1.49 8.31
N VAL A 248 24.13 1.37 9.12
CA VAL A 248 22.91 0.59 8.86
C VAL A 248 21.74 1.58 8.74
N PRO A 249 20.78 1.37 7.81
CA PRO A 249 19.56 2.18 7.80
C PRO A 249 18.88 2.17 9.17
N ASP A 250 18.62 3.35 9.74
CA ASP A 250 18.18 3.46 11.14
C ASP A 250 16.83 2.74 11.39
N ILE A 251 15.95 2.66 10.38
CA ILE A 251 14.70 1.89 10.46
C ILE A 251 14.95 0.38 10.65
N LEU A 252 16.02 -0.15 10.04
CA LEU A 252 16.40 -1.55 10.20
C LEU A 252 17.02 -1.78 11.58
N ASP A 253 17.79 -0.83 12.13
CA ASP A 253 18.27 -0.92 13.51
C ASP A 253 17.11 -0.97 14.51
N GLU A 254 16.10 -0.12 14.33
CA GLU A 254 14.90 -0.16 15.17
C GLU A 254 14.17 -1.50 15.02
N ALA A 255 13.95 -1.98 13.79
CA ALA A 255 13.33 -3.29 13.55
C ALA A 255 14.14 -4.45 14.17
N ARG A 256 15.49 -4.40 14.08
CA ARG A 256 16.38 -5.41 14.67
C ARG A 256 16.19 -5.52 16.17
N TRP A 257 15.90 -4.42 16.87
CA TRP A 257 15.62 -4.44 18.31
C TRP A 257 14.45 -5.38 18.65
N ASN A 258 13.42 -5.43 17.80
CA ASN A 258 12.28 -6.32 18.00
C ASN A 258 12.47 -7.70 17.38
N ILE A 259 13.19 -7.81 16.26
CA ILE A 259 13.57 -9.12 15.70
C ILE A 259 14.35 -9.93 16.74
N GLU A 260 15.36 -9.35 17.41
CA GLU A 260 16.13 -10.06 18.44
C GLU A 260 15.25 -10.57 19.59
N PHE A 261 14.23 -9.81 19.99
CA PHE A 261 13.21 -10.28 20.92
C PHE A 261 12.41 -11.45 20.34
N MET A 262 11.88 -11.33 19.11
CA MET A 262 11.08 -12.39 18.49
C MET A 262 11.89 -13.70 18.35
N LEU A 263 13.15 -13.62 17.93
CA LEU A 263 14.05 -14.78 17.85
C LEU A 263 14.26 -15.44 19.22
N SER A 264 14.36 -14.64 20.30
CA SER A 264 14.53 -15.14 21.67
C SER A 264 13.30 -15.89 22.22
N MET A 265 12.13 -15.72 21.60
CA MET A 265 10.88 -16.37 22.01
C MET A 265 10.74 -17.79 21.45
N GLN A 266 11.66 -18.26 20.61
CA GLN A 266 11.63 -19.63 20.10
C GLN A 266 11.93 -20.65 21.21
N VAL A 267 11.13 -21.71 21.27
CA VAL A 267 11.33 -22.82 22.19
C VAL A 267 12.65 -23.52 21.86
N PRO A 268 13.59 -23.65 22.82
CA PRO A 268 14.92 -24.16 22.53
C PRO A 268 14.94 -25.64 22.13
N ASP A 269 15.95 -26.00 21.34
CA ASP A 269 16.26 -27.39 20.97
C ASP A 269 16.24 -28.37 22.15
N GLY A 270 15.69 -29.55 21.89
CA GLY A 270 15.62 -30.64 22.87
C GLY A 270 14.47 -30.53 23.87
N ASN A 271 13.66 -29.47 23.80
CA ASN A 271 12.40 -29.33 24.56
C ASN A 271 11.19 -29.78 23.72
N ASP A 272 10.08 -30.04 24.40
CA ASP A 272 8.80 -30.24 23.73
C ASP A 272 8.42 -28.95 22.99
N LEU A 273 7.95 -29.08 21.73
CA LEU A 273 7.64 -27.97 20.83
C LEU A 273 8.85 -27.13 20.37
N ALA A 274 10.07 -27.67 20.39
CA ALA A 274 11.24 -27.01 19.82
C ALA A 274 10.95 -26.45 18.41
N GLY A 275 11.40 -25.21 18.16
CA GLY A 275 11.12 -24.45 16.94
C GLY A 275 9.84 -23.60 17.00
N MET A 276 8.84 -23.94 17.83
CA MET A 276 7.66 -23.10 18.04
C MET A 276 8.03 -21.81 18.79
N ALA A 277 7.26 -20.74 18.63
CA ALA A 277 7.45 -19.49 19.37
C ALA A 277 6.45 -19.36 20.53
N HIS A 278 6.94 -18.97 21.71
CA HIS A 278 6.09 -18.51 22.82
C HIS A 278 5.19 -17.37 22.36
N HIS A 279 3.90 -17.43 22.70
CA HIS A 279 2.92 -16.48 22.17
C HIS A 279 3.19 -15.04 22.65
N LYS A 280 3.57 -14.90 23.92
CA LYS A 280 3.76 -13.61 24.60
C LYS A 280 4.55 -13.76 25.88
N ILE A 281 5.08 -12.63 26.37
CA ILE A 281 5.66 -12.47 27.70
C ILE A 281 5.08 -11.22 28.34
N HIS A 282 4.44 -11.37 29.50
CA HIS A 282 3.82 -10.25 30.21
C HIS A 282 3.69 -10.54 31.71
N ASP A 283 3.11 -9.56 32.41
CA ASP A 283 2.87 -9.58 33.85
C ASP A 283 1.80 -10.61 34.23
N GLU A 284 1.88 -11.14 35.45
CA GLU A 284 0.87 -12.04 36.01
C GLU A 284 -0.49 -11.34 36.15
N ASN A 285 -0.50 -10.03 36.44
CA ASN A 285 -1.71 -9.23 36.58
C ASN A 285 -1.53 -7.87 35.91
N TRP A 286 -2.66 -7.22 35.59
CA TRP A 286 -2.63 -5.88 35.02
C TRP A 286 -2.16 -4.87 36.07
N THR A 287 -1.12 -4.11 35.74
CA THR A 287 -0.69 -2.94 36.51
C THR A 287 -1.61 -1.74 36.23
N SER A 288 -1.72 -0.81 37.19
CA SER A 288 -2.56 0.39 37.07
C SER A 288 -1.86 1.51 36.28
N VAL A 289 -2.63 2.44 35.72
CA VAL A 289 -2.08 3.71 35.22
C VAL A 289 -1.93 4.71 36.39
N PRO A 290 -0.77 5.38 36.54
CA PRO A 290 0.50 5.11 35.88
C PRO A 290 1.29 3.98 36.55
N THR A 291 2.16 3.33 35.78
CA THR A 291 3.22 2.43 36.26
C THR A 291 4.39 2.52 35.29
N LEU A 292 5.54 3.07 35.67
CA LEU A 292 6.68 3.14 34.74
C LEU A 292 7.31 1.75 34.56
N PRO A 293 7.92 1.45 33.39
CA PRO A 293 8.49 0.12 33.13
C PRO A 293 9.49 -0.38 34.17
N HIS A 294 10.33 0.52 34.71
CA HIS A 294 11.32 0.17 35.74
C HIS A 294 10.75 0.08 37.16
N GLU A 295 9.49 0.50 37.35
CA GLU A 295 8.78 0.44 38.63
C GLU A 295 7.82 -0.75 38.72
N ASP A 296 7.65 -1.47 37.62
CA ASP A 296 6.84 -2.67 37.53
C ASP A 296 7.35 -3.76 38.48
N ALA A 297 6.46 -4.24 39.35
CA ALA A 297 6.77 -5.21 40.39
C ALA A 297 6.09 -6.57 40.17
N GLU A 298 5.30 -6.72 39.09
CA GLU A 298 4.62 -7.97 38.80
C GLU A 298 5.61 -9.06 38.41
N ASN A 299 5.23 -10.32 38.70
CA ASN A 299 5.95 -11.46 38.14
C ASN A 299 5.71 -11.50 36.64
N ARG A 300 6.74 -11.84 35.87
CA ARG A 300 6.62 -12.00 34.41
C ARG A 300 6.82 -13.43 33.98
N TYR A 301 6.03 -13.85 33.00
CA TYR A 301 6.01 -15.24 32.54
C TYR A 301 5.90 -15.33 31.03
N LEU A 302 6.54 -16.35 30.47
CA LEU A 302 6.29 -16.82 29.11
C LEU A 302 4.92 -17.53 29.08
N ALA A 303 4.04 -17.09 28.19
CA ALA A 303 2.83 -17.84 27.84
C ALA A 303 3.19 -19.04 26.93
N PRO A 304 2.32 -20.06 26.82
CA PRO A 304 2.56 -21.20 25.94
C PRO A 304 2.84 -20.79 24.49
N PRO A 305 3.59 -21.62 23.73
CA PRO A 305 3.70 -21.44 22.30
C PRO A 305 2.36 -21.53 21.58
N SER A 306 2.23 -20.82 20.45
CA SER A 306 1.06 -20.89 19.57
C SER A 306 1.50 -20.99 18.11
N THR A 307 0.65 -21.54 17.26
CA THR A 307 0.92 -21.64 15.82
C THR A 307 1.01 -20.27 15.17
N ALA A 308 0.07 -19.35 15.45
CA ALA A 308 0.11 -17.95 14.97
C ALA A 308 1.43 -17.27 15.29
N ALA A 309 1.87 -17.27 16.56
CA ALA A 309 3.15 -16.69 16.97
C ALA A 309 4.35 -17.32 16.24
N THR A 310 4.29 -18.62 16.00
CA THR A 310 5.37 -19.34 15.31
C THR A 310 5.44 -18.95 13.83
N LEU A 311 4.31 -18.77 13.17
CA LEU A 311 4.24 -18.33 11.77
C LEU A 311 4.61 -16.86 11.62
N ASN A 312 4.18 -15.99 12.54
CA ASN A 312 4.64 -14.59 12.62
C ASN A 312 6.16 -14.51 12.80
N LEU A 313 6.75 -15.34 13.66
CA LEU A 313 8.21 -15.46 13.79
C LEU A 313 8.86 -15.91 12.47
N ALA A 314 8.29 -16.94 11.82
CA ALA A 314 8.82 -17.44 10.56
C ALA A 314 8.83 -16.37 9.45
N ALA A 315 7.72 -15.64 9.32
CA ALA A 315 7.55 -14.57 8.33
C ALA A 315 8.59 -13.44 8.56
N VAL A 316 8.62 -12.86 9.76
CA VAL A 316 9.56 -11.78 10.10
C VAL A 316 11.02 -12.22 10.00
N ALA A 317 11.35 -13.44 10.43
CA ALA A 317 12.71 -13.94 10.36
C ALA A 317 13.16 -14.22 8.91
N ALA A 318 12.25 -14.63 8.02
CA ALA A 318 12.54 -14.74 6.59
C ALA A 318 12.81 -13.35 5.97
N THR A 319 11.96 -12.34 6.25
CA THR A 319 12.19 -10.95 5.84
C THR A 319 13.51 -10.40 6.38
N CYS A 320 13.84 -10.65 7.65
CA CYS A 320 15.12 -10.32 8.24
C CYS A 320 16.28 -10.91 7.42
N ALA A 321 16.22 -12.22 7.11
CA ALA A 321 17.31 -12.90 6.44
C ALA A 321 17.68 -12.25 5.10
N ARG A 322 16.70 -11.92 4.25
CA ARG A 322 17.00 -11.30 2.95
C ARG A 322 17.52 -9.86 3.09
N LEU A 323 16.91 -9.04 3.95
CA LEU A 323 17.28 -7.63 4.09
C LEU A 323 18.63 -7.42 4.78
N TRP A 324 19.02 -8.34 5.68
CA TRP A 324 20.29 -8.24 6.41
C TRP A 324 21.46 -8.96 5.72
N SER A 325 21.22 -9.66 4.61
CA SER A 325 22.22 -10.52 3.95
C SER A 325 23.53 -9.79 3.60
N ASP A 326 23.44 -8.56 3.10
CA ASP A 326 24.58 -7.71 2.73
C ASP A 326 25.03 -6.74 3.86
N ILE A 327 24.29 -6.67 4.96
CA ILE A 327 24.54 -5.77 6.10
C ILE A 327 25.26 -6.51 7.23
N ASP A 328 24.68 -7.62 7.70
CA ASP A 328 25.21 -8.49 8.75
C ASP A 328 24.85 -9.94 8.39
N SER A 329 25.72 -10.58 7.59
CA SER A 329 25.48 -11.94 7.09
C SER A 329 25.31 -12.97 8.22
N GLY A 330 25.94 -12.75 9.38
CA GLY A 330 25.80 -13.66 10.52
C GLY A 330 24.43 -13.55 11.20
N PHE A 331 23.90 -12.34 11.29
CA PHE A 331 22.52 -12.11 11.74
C PHE A 331 21.51 -12.65 10.72
N SER A 332 21.73 -12.40 9.42
CA SER A 332 20.96 -12.98 8.32
C SER A 332 20.88 -14.50 8.40
N ASP A 333 22.02 -15.20 8.55
CA ASP A 333 22.05 -16.67 8.67
C ASP A 333 21.24 -17.18 9.88
N THR A 334 21.28 -16.43 11.00
CA THR A 334 20.51 -16.74 12.21
C THR A 334 19.03 -16.59 11.95
N CYS A 335 18.62 -15.48 11.35
CA CYS A 335 17.24 -15.20 10.95
C CYS A 335 16.70 -16.31 10.02
N LEU A 336 17.46 -16.70 8.99
CA LEU A 336 17.01 -17.75 8.06
C LEU A 336 16.81 -19.09 8.76
N THR A 337 17.77 -19.49 9.60
CA THR A 337 17.68 -20.77 10.35
C THR A 337 16.42 -20.79 11.23
N VAL A 338 16.18 -19.70 11.98
CA VAL A 338 14.99 -19.59 12.84
C VAL A 338 13.71 -19.60 12.02
N ALA A 339 13.69 -18.94 10.85
CA ALA A 339 12.52 -18.91 9.98
C ALA A 339 12.12 -20.30 9.50
N GLU A 340 13.08 -21.08 8.99
CA GLU A 340 12.86 -22.44 8.51
C GLU A 340 12.43 -23.39 9.63
N ASP A 341 13.09 -23.31 10.80
CA ASP A 341 12.76 -24.13 11.97
C ASP A 341 11.36 -23.81 12.51
N ALA A 342 10.99 -22.52 12.57
CA ALA A 342 9.67 -22.08 13.01
C ALA A 342 8.58 -22.56 12.07
N TYR A 343 8.75 -22.38 10.75
CA TYR A 343 7.77 -22.84 9.77
C TYR A 343 7.59 -24.36 9.81
N ALA A 344 8.69 -25.12 9.87
CA ALA A 344 8.63 -26.57 10.01
C ALA A 344 7.93 -27.02 11.31
N ALA A 345 8.18 -26.31 12.42
CA ALA A 345 7.52 -26.57 13.69
C ALA A 345 6.02 -26.25 13.65
N ALA A 346 5.62 -25.16 12.99
CA ALA A 346 4.23 -24.78 12.77
C ALA A 346 3.49 -25.82 11.91
N GLN A 347 4.10 -26.31 10.82
CA GLN A 347 3.54 -27.39 10.00
C GLN A 347 3.35 -28.68 10.81
N ALA A 348 4.25 -28.99 11.74
CA ALA A 348 4.12 -30.14 12.63
C ALA A 348 3.06 -29.94 13.73
N ASN A 349 2.75 -28.69 14.08
CA ASN A 349 1.82 -28.30 15.14
C ASN A 349 0.81 -27.25 14.66
N PRO A 350 -0.04 -27.54 13.65
CA PRO A 350 -0.77 -26.51 12.92
C PRO A 350 -2.02 -25.96 13.62
N ASN A 351 -2.31 -26.37 14.86
CA ASN A 351 -3.56 -26.04 15.56
C ASN A 351 -3.36 -25.77 17.06
N ILE A 352 -2.21 -25.20 17.45
CA ILE A 352 -1.97 -24.76 18.82
C ILE A 352 -2.45 -23.32 18.94
N ILE A 353 -3.69 -23.16 19.37
CA ILE A 353 -4.38 -21.87 19.46
C ILE A 353 -4.15 -21.22 20.82
N ALA A 354 -3.82 -19.94 20.84
CA ALA A 354 -3.78 -19.13 22.05
C ALA A 354 -5.21 -18.95 22.60
N PRO A 355 -5.46 -19.21 23.91
CA PRO A 355 -6.80 -19.07 24.45
C PRO A 355 -7.28 -17.62 24.45
N SER A 356 -8.51 -17.37 23.99
CA SER A 356 -9.10 -16.02 23.98
C SER A 356 -9.43 -15.47 25.36
N ASP A 357 -9.48 -16.32 26.38
CA ASP A 357 -9.64 -15.96 27.79
C ASP A 357 -8.31 -15.82 28.53
N ASP A 358 -7.18 -15.87 27.82
CA ASP A 358 -5.86 -15.56 28.36
C ASP A 358 -5.59 -14.04 28.34
N ASP A 359 -6.45 -13.27 28.99
CA ASP A 359 -6.46 -11.79 28.98
C ASP A 359 -6.05 -11.17 30.34
N GLN A 360 -5.60 -11.99 31.28
CA GLN A 360 -5.18 -11.54 32.60
C GLN A 360 -3.73 -11.04 32.57
N GLY A 361 -3.53 -9.75 32.82
CA GLY A 361 -2.19 -9.14 32.90
C GLY A 361 -1.52 -8.87 31.56
N GLY A 362 -2.20 -9.13 30.47
CA GLY A 362 -1.75 -8.85 29.11
C GLY A 362 -2.79 -9.27 28.08
N GLY A 363 -2.83 -8.59 26.94
CA GLY A 363 -3.78 -8.87 25.85
C GLY A 363 -3.70 -10.32 25.36
N ALA A 364 -4.85 -10.89 24.97
CA ALA A 364 -4.91 -12.30 24.57
C ALA A 364 -4.26 -12.58 23.21
N TYR A 365 -4.44 -11.67 22.22
CA TYR A 365 -4.00 -11.84 20.83
C TYR A 365 -4.33 -13.23 20.25
N SER A 366 -5.50 -13.76 20.63
CA SER A 366 -5.93 -15.08 20.19
C SER A 366 -6.46 -15.02 18.77
N ASP A 367 -6.00 -15.95 17.94
CA ASP A 367 -6.57 -16.21 16.63
C ASP A 367 -6.89 -17.70 16.47
N SER A 368 -8.04 -17.98 15.86
CA SER A 368 -8.53 -19.32 15.58
C SER A 368 -8.60 -19.65 14.10
N ASP A 369 -8.54 -18.65 13.23
CA ASP A 369 -8.09 -18.87 11.85
C ASP A 369 -6.56 -18.84 11.87
N LEU A 370 -5.93 -19.63 11.01
CA LEU A 370 -4.47 -19.63 10.86
C LEU A 370 -4.07 -19.72 9.39
N SER A 371 -5.05 -19.69 8.49
CA SER A 371 -4.84 -19.87 7.06
C SER A 371 -3.99 -18.73 6.50
N ASP A 372 -4.24 -17.51 6.95
CA ASP A 372 -3.52 -16.32 6.56
C ASP A 372 -2.08 -16.28 7.07
N GLU A 373 -1.77 -16.69 8.31
CA GLU A 373 -0.35 -16.73 8.72
C GLU A 373 0.42 -17.85 8.03
N PHE A 374 -0.21 -18.98 7.71
CA PHE A 374 0.44 -20.04 6.93
C PHE A 374 0.79 -19.53 5.53
N TYR A 375 -0.14 -18.82 4.91
CA TYR A 375 0.05 -18.17 3.62
C TYR A 375 1.16 -17.12 3.67
N TRP A 376 1.09 -16.19 4.61
CA TRP A 376 2.07 -15.11 4.75
C TRP A 376 3.47 -15.64 5.03
N ALA A 377 3.65 -16.56 5.98
CA ALA A 377 4.96 -17.14 6.27
C ALA A 377 5.55 -17.89 5.07
N ALA A 378 4.72 -18.60 4.29
CA ALA A 378 5.16 -19.24 3.06
C ALA A 378 5.59 -18.22 1.98
N ALA A 379 4.89 -17.08 1.87
CA ALA A 379 5.23 -16.00 0.95
C ALA A 379 6.61 -15.41 1.28
N GLU A 380 6.87 -15.11 2.55
CA GLU A 380 8.15 -14.57 3.00
C GLU A 380 9.31 -15.56 2.81
N LEU A 381 9.09 -16.83 3.15
CA LEU A 381 10.10 -17.88 2.97
C LEU A 381 10.38 -18.14 1.49
N PHE A 382 9.36 -18.10 0.63
CA PHE A 382 9.56 -18.22 -0.81
C PHE A 382 10.34 -17.03 -1.37
N ALA A 383 9.97 -15.80 -1.00
CA ALA A 383 10.68 -14.58 -1.41
C ALA A 383 12.16 -14.58 -0.98
N THR A 384 12.45 -15.17 0.18
CA THR A 384 13.79 -15.22 0.75
C THR A 384 14.65 -16.33 0.15
N THR A 385 14.07 -17.50 -0.14
CA THR A 385 14.84 -18.72 -0.46
C THR A 385 14.68 -19.22 -1.89
N GLY A 386 13.55 -18.92 -2.54
CA GLY A 386 13.15 -19.51 -3.82
C GLY A 386 12.91 -21.02 -3.78
N GLU A 387 12.79 -21.63 -2.59
CA GLU A 387 12.64 -23.09 -2.49
C GLU A 387 11.24 -23.56 -2.92
N SER A 388 11.21 -24.64 -3.72
CA SER A 388 9.98 -25.16 -4.32
C SER A 388 8.92 -25.64 -3.32
N GLN A 389 9.32 -25.93 -2.08
CA GLN A 389 8.37 -26.37 -1.04
C GLN A 389 7.41 -25.23 -0.65
N TYR A 390 7.94 -24.03 -0.42
CA TYR A 390 7.14 -22.85 -0.08
C TYR A 390 6.28 -22.41 -1.26
N GLN A 391 6.82 -22.51 -2.49
CA GLN A 391 6.04 -22.28 -3.71
C GLN A 391 4.84 -23.23 -3.82
N THR A 392 5.04 -24.50 -3.48
CA THR A 392 3.97 -25.52 -3.52
C THR A 392 2.91 -25.22 -2.47
N ASP A 393 3.33 -24.84 -1.26
CA ASP A 393 2.42 -24.46 -0.18
C ASP A 393 1.55 -23.26 -0.60
N LEU A 394 2.18 -22.20 -1.14
CA LEU A 394 1.51 -21.02 -1.69
C LEU A 394 0.50 -21.37 -2.79
N GLN A 395 0.92 -22.06 -3.84
CA GLN A 395 0.04 -22.38 -4.98
C GLN A 395 -1.14 -23.27 -4.63
N SER A 396 -1.08 -23.95 -3.48
CA SER A 396 -2.17 -24.78 -2.96
C SER A 396 -3.08 -24.04 -1.97
N HIS A 397 -2.70 -22.83 -1.56
CA HIS A 397 -3.40 -22.04 -0.57
C HIS A 397 -4.63 -21.34 -1.14
N GLU A 398 -5.68 -21.18 -0.35
CA GLU A 398 -6.93 -20.54 -0.80
C GLU A 398 -6.83 -19.02 -0.94
N LEU A 399 -5.91 -18.40 -0.19
CA LEU A 399 -5.60 -16.98 -0.25
C LEU A 399 -4.61 -16.61 -1.37
N TYR A 400 -4.11 -17.60 -2.12
CA TYR A 400 -3.13 -17.33 -3.16
C TYR A 400 -3.73 -16.44 -4.25
N TYR A 401 -3.06 -15.33 -4.54
CA TYR A 401 -3.34 -14.43 -5.65
C TYR A 401 -4.47 -13.42 -5.39
N GLY A 402 -4.28 -12.53 -4.41
CA GLY A 402 -5.18 -11.39 -4.20
C GLY A 402 -6.53 -11.76 -3.57
N GLU A 403 -6.66 -12.95 -2.99
CA GLU A 403 -7.89 -13.40 -2.34
C GLU A 403 -7.97 -12.95 -0.87
N SER A 404 -6.95 -12.24 -0.35
CA SER A 404 -6.89 -11.75 1.03
C SER A 404 -7.42 -10.33 1.25
N PHE A 405 -7.74 -9.59 0.17
CA PHE A 405 -8.23 -8.21 0.26
C PHE A 405 -9.60 -8.13 0.96
N SER A 406 -9.75 -7.17 1.87
CA SER A 406 -11.00 -6.95 2.60
C SER A 406 -11.18 -5.48 2.93
N THR A 407 -12.43 -4.99 2.88
CA THR A 407 -12.76 -3.61 3.31
C THR A 407 -12.61 -3.41 4.82
N ARG A 408 -12.46 -4.49 5.59
CA ARG A 408 -12.05 -4.42 6.99
C ARG A 408 -10.58 -4.03 7.13
N GLY A 409 -9.72 -4.35 6.17
CA GLY A 409 -8.28 -4.12 6.22
C GLY A 409 -7.52 -5.17 7.06
N ALA A 410 -6.19 -5.16 6.94
CA ALA A 410 -5.31 -6.06 7.66
C ALA A 410 -5.08 -5.62 9.12
N ASP A 411 -4.83 -6.62 9.98
CA ASP A 411 -4.39 -6.42 11.36
C ASP A 411 -3.55 -7.62 11.82
N TRP A 412 -3.30 -7.71 13.14
CA TRP A 412 -2.49 -8.77 13.74
C TRP A 412 -3.09 -10.18 13.62
N ALA A 413 -4.38 -10.32 13.30
CA ALA A 413 -5.09 -11.59 13.11
C ALA A 413 -5.51 -11.83 11.64
N ASN A 414 -5.23 -10.88 10.75
CA ASN A 414 -5.62 -10.96 9.35
C ASN A 414 -4.41 -10.52 8.51
N THR A 415 -3.48 -11.45 8.36
CA THR A 415 -2.13 -11.22 7.84
C THR A 415 -1.98 -11.58 6.37
N GLY A 416 -3.05 -12.06 5.72
CA GLY A 416 -3.01 -12.53 4.34
C GLY A 416 -2.52 -11.46 3.36
N LEU A 417 -2.96 -10.21 3.56
CA LEU A 417 -2.52 -9.07 2.75
C LEU A 417 -1.00 -8.89 2.75
N LEU A 418 -0.33 -9.18 3.87
CA LEU A 418 1.13 -9.04 3.98
C LEU A 418 1.85 -10.00 3.02
N GLY A 419 1.30 -11.21 2.85
CA GLY A 419 1.80 -12.18 1.86
C GLY A 419 1.61 -11.68 0.42
N ASP A 420 0.42 -11.17 0.08
CA ASP A 420 0.14 -10.62 -1.25
C ASP A 420 1.03 -9.41 -1.58
N ILE A 421 1.29 -8.54 -0.60
CA ILE A 421 2.23 -7.42 -0.75
C ILE A 421 3.63 -7.94 -1.11
N THR A 422 4.15 -8.92 -0.38
CA THR A 422 5.48 -9.49 -0.64
C THR A 422 5.57 -10.13 -2.03
N LEU A 423 4.53 -10.86 -2.46
CA LEU A 423 4.49 -11.48 -3.78
C LEU A 423 4.37 -10.45 -4.92
N ALA A 424 3.70 -9.32 -4.70
CA ALA A 424 3.58 -8.25 -5.70
C ALA A 424 4.85 -7.38 -5.81
N LEU A 425 5.53 -7.17 -4.67
CA LEU A 425 6.62 -6.23 -4.52
C LEU A 425 8.00 -6.86 -4.80
N VAL A 426 8.31 -8.00 -4.19
CA VAL A 426 9.66 -8.57 -4.22
C VAL A 426 9.90 -9.31 -5.55
N PRO A 427 10.96 -8.98 -6.32
CA PRO A 427 11.20 -9.62 -7.62
C PRO A 427 11.44 -11.14 -7.53
N GLY A 428 10.92 -11.89 -8.50
CA GLY A 428 11.18 -13.34 -8.63
C GLY A 428 10.32 -14.24 -7.75
N THR A 429 9.38 -13.67 -6.98
CA THR A 429 8.36 -14.37 -6.19
C THR A 429 7.19 -14.92 -7.02
N LEU A 430 7.00 -14.40 -8.23
CA LEU A 430 6.00 -14.85 -9.19
C LEU A 430 6.58 -14.80 -10.61
N PRO A 431 6.12 -15.65 -11.55
CA PRO A 431 6.31 -15.41 -12.98
C PRO A 431 5.86 -13.99 -13.35
N SER A 432 6.51 -13.34 -14.31
CA SER A 432 6.26 -11.91 -14.58
C SER A 432 4.80 -11.56 -14.88
N GLY A 433 4.07 -12.41 -15.61
CA GLY A 433 2.64 -12.20 -15.87
C GLY A 433 1.74 -12.41 -14.64
N ASP A 434 2.17 -13.27 -13.71
CA ASP A 434 1.46 -13.52 -12.46
C ASP A 434 1.66 -12.34 -11.48
N ALA A 435 2.88 -11.78 -11.43
CA ALA A 435 3.17 -10.58 -10.64
C ALA A 435 2.36 -9.37 -11.14
N GLU A 436 2.30 -9.16 -12.46
CA GLU A 436 1.52 -8.07 -13.06
C GLU A 436 0.02 -8.21 -12.76
N SER A 437 -0.55 -9.41 -12.86
CA SER A 437 -1.98 -9.52 -12.52
C SER A 437 -2.26 -9.41 -11.03
N LEU A 438 -1.37 -9.84 -10.13
CA LEU A 438 -1.53 -9.53 -8.69
C LEU A 438 -1.50 -8.02 -8.43
N ARG A 439 -0.59 -7.28 -9.09
CA ARG A 439 -0.57 -5.80 -9.01
C ARG A 439 -1.85 -5.16 -9.56
N ASN A 440 -2.45 -5.75 -10.60
CA ASN A 440 -3.76 -5.33 -11.08
C ASN A 440 -4.89 -5.61 -10.07
N GLU A 441 -4.79 -6.65 -9.24
CA GLU A 441 -5.75 -6.87 -8.14
C GLU A 441 -5.63 -5.79 -7.07
N PHE A 442 -4.43 -5.29 -6.75
CA PHE A 442 -4.27 -4.09 -5.90
C PHE A 442 -5.00 -2.88 -6.47
N ALA A 443 -4.88 -2.64 -7.78
CA ALA A 443 -5.59 -1.55 -8.45
C ALA A 443 -7.12 -1.76 -8.43
N SER A 444 -7.59 -2.97 -8.72
CA SER A 444 -9.02 -3.30 -8.70
C SER A 444 -9.64 -3.18 -7.30
N PHE A 445 -8.92 -3.63 -6.27
CA PHE A 445 -9.37 -3.45 -4.90
C PHE A 445 -9.24 -1.98 -4.47
N GLY A 446 -8.19 -1.28 -4.91
CA GLY A 446 -8.04 0.16 -4.76
C GLY A 446 -9.23 0.94 -5.31
N ASP A 447 -9.75 0.59 -6.49
CA ASP A 447 -10.95 1.21 -7.06
C ASP A 447 -12.18 0.99 -6.13
N SER A 448 -12.29 -0.17 -5.50
CA SER A 448 -13.36 -0.46 -4.53
C SER A 448 -13.21 0.37 -3.25
N LEU A 449 -11.98 0.65 -2.81
CA LEU A 449 -11.70 1.54 -1.68
C LEU A 449 -11.98 3.02 -2.02
N LEU A 450 -11.69 3.45 -3.26
CA LEU A 450 -12.06 4.79 -3.74
C LEU A 450 -13.59 4.96 -3.82
N ASP A 451 -14.32 3.95 -4.32
CA ASP A 451 -15.79 3.93 -4.31
C ASP A 451 -16.34 4.03 -2.87
N LEU A 452 -15.67 3.39 -1.90
CA LEU A 452 -16.03 3.47 -0.49
C LEU A 452 -15.78 4.88 0.08
N ILE A 453 -14.63 5.50 -0.23
CA ILE A 453 -14.31 6.88 0.14
C ILE A 453 -15.37 7.86 -0.41
N ASP A 454 -15.70 7.76 -1.69
CA ASP A 454 -16.71 8.60 -2.35
C ASP A 454 -18.12 8.41 -1.77
N GLY A 455 -18.38 7.24 -1.19
CA GLY A 455 -19.62 6.88 -0.52
C GLY A 455 -19.76 7.40 0.91
N GLN A 456 -18.76 8.10 1.47
CA GLN A 456 -18.73 8.57 2.85
C GLN A 456 -18.61 10.08 2.97
N GLY A 457 -19.29 10.68 3.95
CA GLY A 457 -19.18 12.12 4.23
C GLY A 457 -17.82 12.50 4.82
N TYR A 458 -17.10 11.51 5.35
CA TYR A 458 -15.74 11.61 5.89
C TYR A 458 -14.94 10.43 5.33
N PRO A 459 -13.84 10.66 4.59
CA PRO A 459 -13.23 9.68 3.68
C PRO A 459 -12.38 8.62 4.42
N ALA A 460 -13.02 7.67 5.10
CA ALA A 460 -12.34 6.54 5.72
C ALA A 460 -12.50 5.30 4.82
N PRO A 461 -11.45 4.79 4.15
CA PRO A 461 -11.51 3.56 3.34
C PRO A 461 -11.64 2.29 4.21
N TYR A 462 -12.66 2.24 5.07
CA TYR A 462 -12.92 1.15 6.00
C TYR A 462 -14.42 0.91 6.11
N GLN A 463 -14.80 -0.36 6.08
CA GLN A 463 -16.13 -0.81 6.42
C GLN A 463 -16.09 -2.25 6.90
N GLU A 464 -16.58 -2.48 8.12
CA GLU A 464 -16.78 -3.85 8.61
C GLU A 464 -17.76 -4.60 7.71
N GLU A 465 -17.36 -5.78 7.25
CA GLU A 465 -18.08 -6.51 6.22
C GLU A 465 -19.49 -6.92 6.69
N GLY A 466 -20.49 -6.61 5.87
CA GLY A 466 -21.89 -6.91 6.21
C GLY A 466 -22.51 -6.00 7.28
N SER A 467 -21.77 -5.08 7.90
CA SER A 467 -22.31 -4.10 8.85
C SER A 467 -23.07 -2.95 8.17
N GLY A 468 -22.71 -2.62 6.92
CA GLY A 468 -23.22 -1.45 6.20
C GLY A 468 -22.75 -0.11 6.80
N GLY A 469 -21.53 -0.08 7.35
CA GLY A 469 -20.94 1.13 7.96
C GLY A 469 -21.50 1.45 9.34
N GLN A 470 -22.09 0.47 10.02
CA GLN A 470 -22.71 0.62 11.34
C GLN A 470 -21.83 0.08 12.48
N GLU A 471 -20.64 -0.45 12.16
CA GLU A 471 -19.72 -1.04 13.12
C GLU A 471 -18.30 -0.52 12.82
N TYR A 472 -17.61 -0.15 13.90
CA TYR A 472 -16.20 0.23 13.91
C TYR A 472 -15.51 -0.59 15.01
N ASP A 473 -14.42 -1.25 14.66
CA ASP A 473 -13.65 -2.13 15.53
C ASP A 473 -12.73 -1.38 16.51
N TRP A 474 -12.26 -2.11 17.53
CA TRP A 474 -11.10 -1.66 18.30
C TRP A 474 -9.87 -1.56 17.38
N GLY A 475 -9.27 -0.38 17.31
CA GLY A 475 -8.13 -0.13 16.42
C GLY A 475 -8.57 0.20 15.01
N SER A 476 -9.79 0.71 14.81
CA SER A 476 -10.31 1.10 13.49
C SER A 476 -9.39 2.04 12.71
N ASN A 477 -8.62 2.91 13.37
CA ASN A 477 -7.64 3.75 12.66
C ASN A 477 -6.51 2.93 12.01
N ASN A 478 -6.08 1.82 12.62
CA ASN A 478 -5.14 0.89 12.00
C ASN A 478 -5.76 0.23 10.76
N LEU A 479 -7.03 -0.15 10.84
CA LEU A 479 -7.74 -0.79 9.73
C LEU A 479 -7.88 0.17 8.53
N VAL A 480 -8.26 1.42 8.82
CA VAL A 480 -8.28 2.53 7.85
C VAL A 480 -6.93 2.71 7.17
N LEU A 481 -5.84 2.77 7.94
CA LEU A 481 -4.50 2.98 7.38
C LEU A 481 -3.97 1.77 6.63
N ASN A 482 -4.31 0.54 7.01
CA ASN A 482 -3.90 -0.66 6.25
C ASN A 482 -4.58 -0.71 4.87
N ASN A 483 -5.79 -0.17 4.74
CA ASN A 483 -6.40 0.03 3.42
C ASN A 483 -5.75 1.18 2.64
N ALA A 484 -5.20 2.20 3.32
CA ALA A 484 -4.37 3.21 2.66
C ALA A 484 -3.05 2.62 2.10
N VAL A 485 -2.48 1.58 2.73
CA VAL A 485 -1.32 0.86 2.16
C VAL A 485 -1.67 0.22 0.82
N VAL A 486 -2.88 -0.35 0.66
CA VAL A 486 -3.35 -0.88 -0.63
C VAL A 486 -3.42 0.23 -1.68
N LEU A 487 -4.01 1.39 -1.34
CA LEU A 487 -4.09 2.54 -2.25
C LEU A 487 -2.69 3.03 -2.65
N ALA A 488 -1.78 3.15 -1.68
CA ALA A 488 -0.41 3.55 -1.92
C ALA A 488 0.33 2.58 -2.87
N LEU A 489 0.21 1.27 -2.64
CA LEU A 489 0.79 0.27 -3.53
C LEU A 489 0.12 0.22 -4.91
N ALA A 490 -1.20 0.45 -4.98
CA ALA A 490 -1.91 0.60 -6.25
C ALA A 490 -1.36 1.80 -7.04
N PHE A 491 -1.05 2.92 -6.37
CA PHE A 491 -0.32 4.03 -6.99
C PHE A 491 1.07 3.59 -7.45
N ASP A 492 1.87 2.98 -6.59
CA ASP A 492 3.24 2.56 -6.94
C ASP A 492 3.29 1.63 -8.16
N PHE A 493 2.28 0.77 -8.32
CA PHE A 493 2.23 -0.18 -9.43
C PHE A 493 1.67 0.41 -10.73
N THR A 494 0.89 1.49 -10.66
CA THR A 494 0.12 1.99 -11.83
C THR A 494 0.45 3.43 -12.23
N GLY A 495 0.97 4.24 -11.32
CA GLY A 495 1.08 5.69 -11.45
C GLY A 495 -0.26 6.44 -11.46
N ASP A 496 -1.39 5.77 -11.21
CA ASP A 496 -2.71 6.43 -11.21
C ASP A 496 -2.89 7.28 -9.95
N THR A 497 -2.74 8.60 -10.14
CA THR A 497 -2.87 9.62 -9.09
C THR A 497 -4.17 9.56 -8.29
N ARG A 498 -5.25 8.93 -8.79
CA ARG A 498 -6.47 8.74 -7.99
C ARG A 498 -6.20 7.97 -6.70
N TYR A 499 -5.31 6.98 -6.73
CA TYR A 499 -4.98 6.21 -5.54
C TYR A 499 -4.16 7.02 -4.55
N ARG A 500 -3.18 7.81 -5.04
CA ARG A 500 -2.44 8.79 -4.21
C ARG A 500 -3.41 9.75 -3.52
N ASP A 501 -4.32 10.31 -4.28
CA ASP A 501 -5.33 11.24 -3.79
C ASP A 501 -6.22 10.57 -2.71
N GLY A 502 -6.55 9.29 -2.87
CA GLY A 502 -7.22 8.47 -1.85
C GLY A 502 -6.41 8.27 -0.57
N VAL A 503 -5.08 8.12 -0.66
CA VAL A 503 -4.20 8.08 0.53
C VAL A 503 -4.26 9.40 1.28
N PHE A 504 -4.19 10.54 0.59
CA PHE A 504 -4.27 11.85 1.24
C PHE A 504 -5.66 12.15 1.81
N ALA A 505 -6.74 11.71 1.15
CA ALA A 505 -8.08 11.77 1.74
C ALA A 505 -8.17 10.94 3.03
N THR A 506 -7.53 9.77 3.07
CA THR A 506 -7.45 8.95 4.28
C THR A 506 -6.65 9.64 5.39
N MET A 507 -5.54 10.28 5.05
CA MET A 507 -4.76 11.08 6.00
C MET A 507 -5.55 12.29 6.52
N ASP A 508 -6.37 12.92 5.67
CA ASP A 508 -7.28 13.98 6.12
C ASP A 508 -8.23 13.46 7.20
N TYR A 509 -8.81 12.26 7.03
CA TYR A 509 -9.64 11.63 8.06
C TYR A 509 -8.87 11.44 9.37
N ILE A 510 -7.66 10.88 9.31
CA ILE A 510 -6.81 10.63 10.47
C ILE A 510 -6.40 11.93 11.18
N LEU A 511 -6.19 13.01 10.43
CA LEU A 511 -5.71 14.31 10.91
C LEU A 511 -6.83 15.36 11.09
N GLY A 512 -8.09 14.93 11.23
CA GLY A 512 -9.18 15.79 11.71
C GLY A 512 -10.40 15.93 10.81
N ARG A 513 -10.37 15.50 9.54
CA ARG A 513 -11.55 15.47 8.65
C ARG A 513 -12.45 14.27 8.97
N ASN A 514 -12.91 14.23 10.21
CA ASN A 514 -13.83 13.24 10.75
C ASN A 514 -14.91 13.93 11.60
N PRO A 515 -15.97 13.22 12.02
CA PRO A 515 -17.10 13.85 12.71
C PRO A 515 -16.73 14.53 14.04
N LEU A 516 -15.63 14.11 14.66
CA LEU A 516 -15.15 14.62 15.95
C LEU A 516 -14.18 15.78 15.79
N ASN A 517 -13.79 16.12 14.56
CA ASN A 517 -12.71 17.07 14.30
C ASN A 517 -11.40 16.69 15.02
N GLN A 518 -11.19 15.39 15.29
CA GLN A 518 -10.12 14.87 16.11
C GLN A 518 -8.96 14.47 15.22
N SER A 519 -7.77 15.06 15.39
CA SER A 519 -6.58 14.39 14.88
C SER A 519 -6.26 13.24 15.81
N TYR A 520 -6.25 12.02 15.28
CA TYR A 520 -5.96 10.83 16.06
C TYR A 520 -4.45 10.64 16.32
N VAL A 521 -3.62 11.53 15.77
CA VAL A 521 -2.17 11.52 15.94
C VAL A 521 -1.78 12.58 16.97
N THR A 522 -1.04 12.17 18.00
CA THR A 522 -0.58 13.08 19.06
C THR A 522 0.35 14.16 18.49
N GLY A 523 0.19 15.41 18.94
CA GLY A 523 1.03 16.53 18.51
C GLY A 523 0.73 17.12 17.13
N TYR A 524 -0.22 16.56 16.38
CA TYR A 524 -0.59 17.03 15.04
C TYR A 524 -2.00 17.63 15.04
N GLY A 525 -2.10 18.93 14.76
CA GLY A 525 -3.35 19.68 14.62
C GLY A 525 -3.93 20.26 15.92
N GLU A 526 -4.91 21.16 15.81
CA GLU A 526 -5.43 21.93 16.97
C GLU A 526 -6.24 21.09 17.95
N GLN A 527 -6.69 19.92 17.52
CA GLN A 527 -7.46 18.95 18.31
C GLN A 527 -6.80 17.58 18.19
N ALA A 528 -5.51 17.50 18.50
CA ALA A 528 -4.75 16.26 18.55
C ALA A 528 -5.15 15.39 19.76
N THR A 529 -4.84 14.09 19.68
CA THR A 529 -4.95 13.20 20.84
C THR A 529 -3.98 13.67 21.93
N GLU A 530 -4.45 13.82 23.18
CA GLU A 530 -3.62 14.27 24.30
C GLU A 530 -3.52 13.24 25.43
N ASN A 531 -4.49 12.33 25.57
CA ASN A 531 -4.65 11.48 26.74
C ASN A 531 -4.74 9.98 26.39
N PRO A 532 -3.81 9.42 25.59
CA PRO A 532 -3.86 8.01 25.22
C PRO A 532 -3.75 7.11 26.45
N HIS A 533 -4.42 5.97 26.46
CA HIS A 533 -4.25 4.94 27.49
C HIS A 533 -2.82 4.39 27.45
N HIS A 534 -1.96 4.92 28.31
CA HIS A 534 -0.56 4.54 28.38
C HIS A 534 -0.01 4.72 29.80
N ARG A 535 0.75 3.74 30.31
CA ARG A 535 1.20 3.74 31.71
C ARG A 535 2.24 4.81 32.06
N PHE A 536 3.04 5.26 31.10
CA PHE A 536 4.04 6.33 31.29
C PHE A 536 3.56 7.72 30.84
N TRP A 537 3.03 7.86 29.63
CA TRP A 537 2.42 9.09 29.09
C TRP A 537 1.05 9.41 29.73
N ALA A 538 1.05 9.56 31.05
CA ALA A 538 -0.13 9.53 31.88
C ALA A 538 -0.39 10.86 32.60
N ASN A 539 -0.10 12.00 31.96
CA ASN A 539 -0.26 13.32 32.60
C ASN A 539 -1.66 13.54 33.21
N GLN A 540 -2.71 13.04 32.56
CA GLN A 540 -4.09 13.12 33.05
C GLN A 540 -4.30 12.39 34.39
N ALA A 541 -3.60 11.26 34.59
CA ALA A 541 -3.65 10.48 35.83
C ALA A 541 -2.65 11.02 36.88
N ASP A 542 -1.46 11.42 36.45
CA ASP A 542 -0.43 12.07 37.28
C ASP A 542 0.27 13.21 36.51
N SER A 543 -0.05 14.44 36.90
CA SER A 543 0.48 15.66 36.28
C SER A 543 2.02 15.83 36.35
N SER A 544 2.73 14.98 37.10
CA SER A 544 4.20 14.95 37.11
C SER A 544 4.82 14.13 35.97
N LEU A 545 4.02 13.31 35.29
CA LEU A 545 4.41 12.54 34.11
C LEU A 545 4.09 13.31 32.83
N PRO A 546 4.80 13.05 31.71
CA PRO A 546 4.52 13.71 30.44
C PRO A 546 3.20 13.23 29.83
N GLY A 547 2.68 13.99 28.87
CA GLY A 547 1.73 13.46 27.88
C GLY A 547 2.47 12.57 26.86
N PRO A 548 1.84 12.16 25.77
CA PRO A 548 2.53 11.42 24.70
C PRO A 548 3.52 12.34 23.94
N PRO A 549 4.59 11.79 23.33
CA PRO A 549 5.36 12.49 22.30
C PRO A 549 4.49 12.69 21.04
N PRO A 550 4.91 13.53 20.07
CA PRO A 550 4.23 13.62 18.78
C PRO A 550 4.36 12.31 17.99
N GLY A 551 3.44 12.08 17.04
CA GLY A 551 3.52 10.95 16.09
C GLY A 551 2.95 9.62 16.63
N VAL A 552 2.16 9.63 17.70
CA VAL A 552 1.55 8.42 18.26
C VAL A 552 0.09 8.29 17.80
N LEU A 553 -0.29 7.14 17.27
CA LEU A 553 -1.64 6.89 16.76
C LEU A 553 -2.56 6.33 17.85
N ALA A 554 -3.68 7.01 18.08
CA ALA A 554 -4.78 6.47 18.88
C ALA A 554 -5.58 5.41 18.12
N GLY A 555 -6.11 4.41 18.85
CA GLY A 555 -6.88 3.31 18.26
C GLY A 555 -8.10 3.72 17.44
N GLY A 556 -8.77 4.80 17.85
CA GLY A 556 -9.88 5.40 17.10
C GLY A 556 -11.26 4.90 17.53
N PRO A 557 -12.31 5.24 16.76
CA PRO A 557 -13.68 4.89 17.12
C PRO A 557 -13.87 3.38 17.27
N ASN A 558 -14.59 2.96 18.32
CA ASN A 558 -14.91 1.57 18.58
C ASN A 558 -16.34 1.43 19.09
N THR A 559 -17.22 0.85 18.27
CA THR A 559 -18.64 0.63 18.59
C THR A 559 -18.87 -0.43 19.67
N GLY A 560 -17.86 -1.24 19.98
CA GLY A 560 -17.93 -2.27 21.02
C GLY A 560 -17.96 -1.71 22.44
N LEU A 561 -17.48 -0.47 22.66
CA LEU A 561 -17.45 0.22 23.96
C LEU A 561 -16.97 -0.69 25.10
N GLN A 562 -15.80 -1.32 24.89
CA GLN A 562 -15.35 -2.47 25.67
C GLN A 562 -14.78 -2.08 27.04
N ASP A 563 -14.52 -0.79 27.27
CA ASP A 563 -14.13 -0.24 28.55
C ASP A 563 -15.29 0.46 29.27
N SER A 564 -15.22 0.50 30.60
CA SER A 564 -16.33 1.02 31.42
C SER A 564 -16.59 2.51 31.23
N LEU A 565 -15.59 3.29 30.81
CA LEU A 565 -15.75 4.72 30.60
C LEU A 565 -16.41 4.98 29.24
N ALA A 566 -15.96 4.31 28.19
CA ALA A 566 -16.59 4.33 26.87
C ALA A 566 -18.04 3.84 26.94
N GLU A 567 -18.33 2.73 27.63
CA GLU A 567 -19.71 2.25 27.84
C GLU A 567 -20.58 3.32 28.52
N GLN A 568 -20.02 4.05 29.49
CA GLN A 568 -20.74 5.07 30.23
C GLN A 568 -20.99 6.34 29.41
N GLU A 569 -19.98 6.83 28.70
CA GLU A 569 -19.99 8.16 28.08
C GLU A 569 -20.44 8.14 26.61
N LEU A 570 -20.29 7.01 25.92
CA LEU A 570 -20.55 6.88 24.47
C LEU A 570 -21.73 5.94 24.16
N ALA A 571 -22.54 5.54 25.15
CA ALA A 571 -23.67 4.64 24.93
C ALA A 571 -24.63 5.15 23.83
N GLY A 572 -24.64 4.46 22.68
CA GLY A 572 -25.49 4.78 21.53
C GLY A 572 -24.89 5.79 20.54
N CYS A 573 -23.59 6.07 20.63
CA CYS A 573 -22.84 6.83 19.65
C CYS A 573 -23.04 6.29 18.23
N SER A 574 -23.03 7.19 17.26
CA SER A 574 -22.82 6.85 15.86
C SER A 574 -21.42 6.28 15.69
N PRO A 575 -21.21 5.27 14.82
CA PRO A 575 -19.95 4.53 14.72
C PRO A 575 -18.67 5.37 14.70
N GLN A 576 -18.57 6.36 13.81
CA GLN A 576 -17.40 7.23 13.69
C GLN A 576 -17.23 8.22 14.86
N LYS A 577 -18.23 8.30 15.77
CA LYS A 577 -18.23 9.16 16.95
C LYS A 577 -17.99 8.39 18.25
N CYS A 578 -17.80 7.07 18.18
CA CYS A 578 -17.54 6.21 19.33
C CYS A 578 -16.08 6.26 19.78
N TYR A 579 -15.56 7.47 20.05
CA TYR A 579 -14.20 7.71 20.50
C TYR A 579 -14.16 8.71 21.65
N LEU A 580 -13.23 8.51 22.59
CA LEU A 580 -13.02 9.38 23.75
C LEU A 580 -11.52 9.57 24.01
N ASP A 581 -11.02 10.81 23.91
CA ASP A 581 -9.66 11.14 24.33
C ASP A 581 -9.53 11.21 25.85
N HIS A 582 -9.35 10.05 26.49
CA HIS A 582 -9.22 9.93 27.93
C HIS A 582 -8.34 8.74 28.33
N ILE A 583 -7.52 8.92 29.36
CA ILE A 583 -6.49 7.97 29.83
C ILE A 583 -7.06 6.61 30.25
N GLU A 584 -8.33 6.58 30.66
CA GLU A 584 -9.03 5.36 31.09
C GLU A 584 -9.76 4.64 29.94
N SER A 585 -9.81 5.23 28.73
CA SER A 585 -10.56 4.66 27.60
C SER A 585 -9.66 3.79 26.71
N TRP A 586 -9.21 2.66 27.24
CA TRP A 586 -8.34 1.74 26.49
C TRP A 586 -8.99 1.21 25.20
N SER A 587 -10.33 1.07 25.17
CA SER A 587 -11.01 0.46 24.01
C SER A 587 -11.11 1.40 22.80
N THR A 588 -10.93 2.71 22.99
CA THR A 588 -10.98 3.71 21.90
C THR A 588 -9.70 4.53 21.77
N ASN A 589 -8.88 4.62 22.82
CA ASN A 589 -7.78 5.59 22.90
C ASN A 589 -6.48 5.01 23.45
N GLU A 590 -6.29 3.69 23.39
CA GLU A 590 -4.96 3.11 23.59
C GLU A 590 -4.00 3.50 22.44
N VAL A 591 -2.77 3.00 22.49
CA VAL A 591 -1.73 3.11 21.47
C VAL A 591 -1.04 1.76 21.36
N THR A 592 -0.53 1.39 20.18
CA THR A 592 0.14 0.09 20.00
C THR A 592 1.22 0.13 18.92
N ILE A 593 2.14 -0.85 18.96
CA ILE A 593 3.18 -1.05 17.95
C ILE A 593 2.62 -1.30 16.54
N ASN A 594 1.48 -1.97 16.39
CA ASN A 594 0.90 -2.26 15.08
C ASN A 594 0.13 -1.06 14.50
N TRP A 595 -0.43 -0.21 15.36
CA TRP A 595 -1.09 1.01 14.89
C TRP A 595 -0.05 2.04 14.44
N ASN A 596 1.05 2.18 15.20
CA ASN A 596 2.14 3.05 14.82
C ASN A 596 2.95 2.52 13.61
N SER A 597 2.90 1.23 13.30
CA SER A 597 3.69 0.69 12.17
C SER A 597 3.07 1.05 10.85
N VAL A 598 1.74 0.95 10.76
CA VAL A 598 1.02 1.40 9.57
C VAL A 598 0.98 2.92 9.47
N LEU A 599 0.93 3.67 10.59
CA LEU A 599 1.14 5.12 10.56
C LEU A 599 2.52 5.47 10.00
N SER A 600 3.57 4.78 10.47
CA SER A 600 4.94 5.01 9.99
C SER A 600 5.07 4.72 8.50
N TRP A 601 4.51 3.60 8.04
CA TRP A 601 4.52 3.21 6.62
C TRP A 601 3.85 4.29 5.76
N VAL A 602 2.62 4.69 6.11
CA VAL A 602 1.85 5.69 5.35
C VAL A 602 2.46 7.08 5.46
N ALA A 603 3.03 7.46 6.60
CA ALA A 603 3.70 8.75 6.78
C ALA A 603 5.00 8.86 5.96
N VAL A 604 5.78 7.78 5.88
CA VAL A 604 6.95 7.72 5.00
C VAL A 604 6.52 7.87 3.55
N TRP A 605 5.55 7.06 3.11
CA TRP A 605 5.00 7.14 1.75
C TRP A 605 4.45 8.53 1.44
N ALA A 606 3.61 9.10 2.31
CA ALA A 606 3.07 10.44 2.12
C ALA A 606 4.19 11.49 2.07
N GLY A 607 5.23 11.35 2.89
CA GLY A 607 6.42 12.19 2.89
C GLY A 607 7.11 12.26 1.52
N GLU A 608 7.16 11.16 0.78
CA GLU A 608 7.70 11.10 -0.60
C GLU A 608 6.87 11.94 -1.59
N HIS A 609 5.56 12.09 -1.32
CA HIS A 609 4.59 12.66 -2.25
C HIS A 609 4.11 14.08 -1.87
N VAL A 610 4.72 14.71 -0.86
CA VAL A 610 4.40 16.09 -0.40
C VAL A 610 5.54 17.08 -0.58
N SER A 611 6.76 16.61 -0.75
CA SER A 611 7.91 17.48 -0.95
C SER A 611 7.80 18.11 -2.32
N GLY A 612 7.71 19.44 -2.37
CA GLY A 612 7.93 20.24 -3.56
C GLY A 612 9.40 20.24 -4.02
N ASP A 613 10.10 19.11 -3.90
CA ASP A 613 10.99 18.77 -4.99
C ASP A 613 10.08 18.62 -6.20
N GLU A 614 10.44 19.27 -7.28
CA GLU A 614 9.83 18.99 -8.57
C GLU A 614 9.92 17.47 -8.74
N ASP A 615 8.85 16.74 -8.45
CA ASP A 615 8.36 15.83 -9.47
C ASP A 615 8.11 16.79 -10.62
N PRO A 616 8.98 16.83 -11.65
CA PRO A 616 8.49 17.43 -12.84
C PRO A 616 7.35 16.48 -13.19
N ASP A 617 6.11 16.95 -13.07
CA ASP A 617 5.19 16.70 -14.17
C ASP A 617 6.09 16.86 -15.41
N PRO A 618 6.50 15.77 -16.08
CA PRO A 618 7.70 15.83 -16.89
C PRO A 618 7.39 16.84 -17.96
N ASP A 619 8.03 18.03 -17.96
CA ASP A 619 7.66 19.12 -18.87
C ASP A 619 7.38 18.52 -20.25
N PRO A 620 6.27 18.87 -20.93
CA PRO A 620 6.02 18.34 -22.26
C PRO A 620 7.31 18.44 -23.08
N PRO A 621 7.72 17.39 -23.80
CA PRO A 621 9.11 17.28 -24.22
C PRO A 621 9.54 18.51 -25.04
N SER A 622 10.83 18.84 -25.02
CA SER A 622 11.33 19.94 -25.85
C SER A 622 11.05 19.70 -27.33
N GLN A 623 10.84 20.79 -28.07
CA GLN A 623 10.60 20.76 -29.52
C GLN A 623 11.62 19.85 -30.24
N PRO A 624 11.19 18.80 -30.94
CA PRO A 624 12.07 17.93 -31.71
C PRO A 624 12.80 18.69 -32.82
N GLY A 625 13.94 18.14 -33.25
CA GLY A 625 14.66 18.59 -34.43
C GLY A 625 13.83 18.45 -35.70
N THR A 626 14.15 19.24 -36.73
CA THR A 626 13.52 19.14 -38.05
C THR A 626 13.71 17.72 -38.60
N PRO A 627 12.64 17.01 -39.02
CA PRO A 627 12.78 15.70 -39.63
C PRO A 627 13.60 15.79 -40.93
N GLU A 628 14.52 14.85 -41.13
CA GLU A 628 15.36 14.72 -42.31
C GLU A 628 14.88 13.54 -43.17
N PRO A 629 14.24 13.80 -44.34
CA PRO A 629 13.82 12.74 -45.24
C PRO A 629 15.00 12.07 -45.94
N SER A 630 14.95 10.75 -46.00
CA SER A 630 15.90 9.86 -46.67
C SER A 630 15.16 8.69 -47.31
N ASP A 631 15.86 7.91 -48.15
CA ASP A 631 15.32 6.71 -48.80
C ASP A 631 13.92 6.92 -49.42
N VAL A 632 13.74 8.06 -50.09
CA VAL A 632 12.45 8.46 -50.68
C VAL A 632 12.20 7.65 -51.96
N THR A 633 11.10 6.92 -51.97
CA THR A 633 10.64 6.10 -53.09
C THR A 633 9.39 6.68 -53.76
N ALA A 634 8.71 5.90 -54.61
CA ALA A 634 7.41 6.28 -55.15
C ALA A 634 6.28 6.22 -54.11
N SER A 635 6.44 5.44 -53.04
CA SER A 635 5.37 5.17 -52.04
C SER A 635 5.82 5.20 -50.58
N SER A 636 7.08 5.52 -50.30
CA SER A 636 7.63 5.58 -48.95
C SER A 636 8.72 6.64 -48.79
N ALA A 637 9.01 6.99 -47.54
CA ALA A 637 10.16 7.81 -47.18
C ALA A 637 10.55 7.55 -45.72
N ALA A 638 11.85 7.37 -45.45
CA ALA A 638 12.38 7.29 -44.09
C ALA A 638 12.62 8.69 -43.53
N LEU A 639 12.25 8.91 -42.27
CA LEU A 639 12.46 10.16 -41.54
C LEU A 639 13.31 9.89 -40.30
N GLY A 640 14.30 10.75 -40.04
CA GLY A 640 15.04 10.80 -38.78
C GLY A 640 15.12 12.22 -38.23
N TRP A 641 15.15 12.37 -36.91
CA TRP A 641 15.25 13.68 -36.25
C TRP A 641 16.07 13.60 -34.95
N GLU A 642 16.39 14.76 -34.39
CA GLU A 642 16.94 14.86 -33.03
C GLU A 642 15.76 14.95 -32.02
N PRO A 643 15.86 14.30 -30.84
CA PRO A 643 14.73 14.14 -29.91
C PRO A 643 14.28 15.43 -29.20
N GLY A 644 15.06 16.52 -29.26
CA GLY A 644 14.82 17.74 -28.48
C GLY A 644 15.50 17.64 -27.10
N ASP A 645 15.02 16.72 -26.27
CA ASP A 645 15.62 16.29 -24.99
C ASP A 645 15.44 14.77 -24.79
N ASP A 646 15.73 14.23 -23.60
CA ASP A 646 15.63 12.81 -23.27
C ASP A 646 14.33 12.41 -22.55
N THR A 647 13.32 13.28 -22.51
CA THR A 647 12.07 13.07 -21.75
C THR A 647 10.92 12.48 -22.57
N ALA A 648 11.01 12.47 -23.90
CA ALA A 648 9.96 11.97 -24.79
C ALA A 648 9.84 10.44 -24.76
N THR A 649 8.60 9.94 -24.57
CA THR A 649 8.29 8.50 -24.63
C THR A 649 7.69 8.08 -25.98
N ALA A 650 7.20 9.04 -26.78
CA ALA A 650 6.71 8.81 -28.14
C ALA A 650 6.86 10.07 -29.03
N TYR A 651 6.76 9.87 -30.35
CA TYR A 651 6.77 10.91 -31.38
C TYR A 651 5.69 10.66 -32.43
N ASP A 652 5.01 11.72 -32.84
CA ASP A 652 3.98 11.72 -33.87
C ASP A 652 4.43 12.55 -35.08
N VAL A 653 4.32 11.95 -36.27
CA VAL A 653 4.68 12.60 -37.53
C VAL A 653 3.42 13.05 -38.24
N TYR A 654 3.28 14.35 -38.45
CA TYR A 654 2.15 14.97 -39.12
C TYR A 654 2.52 15.48 -40.51
N ARG A 655 1.55 15.44 -41.42
CA ARG A 655 1.57 16.16 -42.70
C ARG A 655 0.82 17.48 -42.56
N ASP A 656 1.50 18.57 -42.90
CA ASP A 656 0.90 19.91 -42.99
C ASP A 656 0.14 20.04 -44.32
N LEU A 657 -1.20 20.17 -44.25
CA LEU A 657 -2.08 20.45 -45.39
C LEU A 657 -2.61 21.90 -45.37
N GLY A 658 -1.98 22.77 -44.60
CA GLY A 658 -2.30 24.18 -44.43
C GLY A 658 -3.71 24.40 -43.89
N SER A 659 -4.53 25.17 -44.61
CA SER A 659 -5.91 25.48 -44.17
C SER A 659 -6.87 24.28 -44.12
N SER A 660 -6.42 23.10 -44.55
CA SER A 660 -7.21 21.87 -44.58
C SER A 660 -7.10 21.05 -43.28
N GLY A 661 -6.20 21.44 -42.36
CA GLY A 661 -5.90 20.72 -41.11
C GLY A 661 -4.78 19.70 -41.28
N ASP A 662 -4.14 19.31 -40.19
CA ASP A 662 -2.99 18.41 -40.20
C ASP A 662 -3.43 16.94 -40.21
N GLU A 663 -2.68 16.09 -40.91
CA GLU A 663 -2.94 14.64 -41.03
C GLU A 663 -1.84 13.86 -40.31
N LEU A 664 -2.20 13.03 -39.33
CA LEU A 664 -1.24 12.14 -38.65
C LEU A 664 -0.83 11.02 -39.61
N LEU A 665 0.47 10.90 -39.90
CA LEU A 665 1.02 9.87 -40.77
C LEU A 665 1.56 8.64 -40.02
N GLY A 666 1.89 8.78 -38.74
CA GLY A 666 2.29 7.66 -37.89
C GLY A 666 2.95 8.10 -36.57
N THR A 667 3.18 7.12 -35.68
CA THR A 667 3.71 7.30 -34.33
C THR A 667 4.86 6.31 -34.07
N THR A 668 5.88 6.70 -33.31
CA THR A 668 7.06 5.87 -33.00
C THR A 668 7.60 6.20 -31.59
N SER A 669 8.25 5.25 -30.92
CA SER A 669 8.96 5.48 -29.64
C SER A 669 10.44 5.84 -29.84
N THR A 670 10.91 5.89 -31.09
CA THR A 670 12.31 6.22 -31.44
C THR A 670 12.37 7.49 -32.29
N THR A 671 13.56 8.05 -32.50
CA THR A 671 13.73 9.29 -33.28
C THR A 671 13.77 9.07 -34.80
N SER A 672 13.05 8.04 -35.27
CA SER A 672 12.93 7.71 -36.69
C SER A 672 11.62 6.99 -36.99
N LEU A 673 11.07 7.22 -38.18
CA LEU A 673 9.87 6.57 -38.69
C LEU A 673 9.94 6.43 -40.22
N THR A 674 9.58 5.26 -40.76
CA THR A 674 9.40 5.07 -42.20
C THR A 674 7.92 5.25 -42.56
N LEU A 675 7.64 6.27 -43.35
CA LEU A 675 6.31 6.52 -43.90
C LEU A 675 6.08 5.60 -45.11
N THR A 676 4.91 4.97 -45.17
CA THR A 676 4.50 4.09 -46.28
C THR A 676 3.14 4.55 -46.85
N GLY A 677 2.72 4.01 -47.99
CA GLY A 677 1.44 4.35 -48.62
C GLY A 677 1.38 5.76 -49.22
N LEU A 678 2.52 6.38 -49.52
CA LEU A 678 2.60 7.70 -50.13
C LEU A 678 2.18 7.66 -51.62
N GLU A 679 1.64 8.77 -52.12
CA GLU A 679 1.30 8.90 -53.53
C GLU A 679 2.56 9.25 -54.35
N PRO A 680 2.77 8.66 -55.53
CA PRO A 680 3.89 8.98 -56.41
C PRO A 680 3.85 10.41 -56.97
N GLU A 681 5.02 11.00 -57.21
CA GLU A 681 5.19 12.39 -57.68
C GLU A 681 4.47 13.44 -56.81
N THR A 682 4.26 13.15 -55.52
CA THR A 682 3.52 14.00 -54.59
C THR A 682 4.46 14.66 -53.58
N GLU A 683 4.26 15.95 -53.36
CA GLU A 683 4.98 16.71 -52.35
C GLU A 683 4.34 16.52 -50.97
N TYR A 684 5.17 16.22 -49.97
CA TYR A 684 4.81 16.05 -48.57
C TYR A 684 5.57 17.08 -47.76
N THR A 685 4.84 17.87 -46.96
CA THR A 685 5.42 18.74 -45.93
C THR A 685 5.07 18.14 -44.58
N VAL A 686 6.07 17.76 -43.79
CA VAL A 686 5.90 17.00 -42.55
C VAL A 686 6.60 17.67 -41.37
N TYR A 687 6.09 17.46 -40.16
CA TYR A 687 6.71 17.89 -38.91
C TYR A 687 6.49 16.82 -37.82
N VAL A 688 7.25 16.91 -36.73
CA VAL A 688 7.21 15.95 -35.62
C VAL A 688 6.77 16.64 -34.33
N VAL A 689 5.96 15.95 -33.54
CA VAL A 689 5.59 16.34 -32.18
C VAL A 689 6.04 15.24 -31.24
N ALA A 690 6.75 15.57 -30.15
CA ALA A 690 7.10 14.62 -29.11
C ALA A 690 6.02 14.58 -28.02
N ARG A 691 5.90 13.44 -27.33
CA ARG A 691 4.91 13.22 -26.27
C ARG A 691 5.55 12.52 -25.06
N ASN A 692 5.05 12.85 -23.88
CA ASN A 692 5.24 12.11 -22.63
C ASN A 692 3.91 12.10 -21.82
N SER A 693 3.96 11.66 -20.57
CA SER A 693 2.80 11.65 -19.66
C SER A 693 2.23 13.04 -19.34
N ALA A 694 3.00 14.12 -19.48
CA ALA A 694 2.54 15.49 -19.21
C ALA A 694 1.97 16.23 -20.43
N GLY A 695 2.21 15.74 -21.65
CA GLY A 695 1.59 16.29 -22.85
C GLY A 695 2.45 16.29 -24.10
N GLU A 696 2.06 17.13 -25.07
CA GLU A 696 2.71 17.27 -26.38
C GLU A 696 3.71 18.44 -26.40
N SER A 697 4.83 18.26 -27.10
CA SER A 697 5.80 19.33 -27.39
C SER A 697 5.23 20.39 -28.34
N ASP A 698 5.92 21.54 -28.45
CA ASP A 698 5.78 22.37 -29.64
C ASP A 698 6.18 21.56 -30.90
N PRO A 699 5.48 21.71 -32.04
CA PRO A 699 5.83 21.03 -33.29
C PRO A 699 7.22 21.42 -33.80
N SER A 700 7.99 20.46 -34.33
CA SER A 700 9.26 20.73 -35.02
C SER A 700 9.08 21.72 -36.18
N ALA A 701 10.17 22.29 -36.69
CA ALA A 701 10.12 22.91 -38.01
C ALA A 701 9.77 21.86 -39.07
N SER A 702 9.02 22.25 -40.10
CA SER A 702 8.59 21.32 -41.16
C SER A 702 9.69 21.05 -42.17
N ALA A 703 9.72 19.83 -42.72
CA ALA A 703 10.53 19.43 -43.85
C ALA A 703 9.66 19.07 -45.05
N THR A 704 10.15 19.33 -46.26
CA THR A 704 9.43 19.01 -47.50
C THR A 704 10.23 18.04 -48.35
N PHE A 705 9.59 16.99 -48.83
CA PHE A 705 10.13 16.06 -49.83
C PHE A 705 9.09 15.74 -50.91
N THR A 706 9.54 15.20 -52.04
CA THR A 706 8.68 14.77 -53.15
C THR A 706 8.97 13.31 -53.45
N THR A 707 7.95 12.47 -53.42
CA THR A 707 8.06 11.06 -53.80
C THR A 707 8.46 10.93 -55.27
N LEU A 708 9.13 9.83 -55.60
CA LEU A 708 9.59 9.57 -56.96
C LEU A 708 8.42 9.19 -57.89
N PRO A 709 8.62 9.26 -59.23
CA PRO A 709 7.64 8.74 -60.17
C PRO A 709 7.42 7.24 -60.01
N ASP A 710 6.16 6.83 -60.09
CA ASP A 710 5.77 5.43 -60.22
C ASP A 710 6.21 4.92 -61.59
N ASN A 711 7.38 4.28 -61.62
CA ASN A 711 7.97 3.73 -62.84
C ASN A 711 7.34 2.38 -63.26
N GLY A 712 6.27 1.92 -62.60
CA GLY A 712 5.65 0.63 -62.87
C GLY A 712 6.57 -0.56 -62.61
N ASP A 713 7.53 -0.38 -61.71
CA ASP A 713 8.23 -1.46 -61.01
C ASP A 713 7.31 -1.93 -59.87
N PRO A 714 7.13 -3.24 -59.60
CA PRO A 714 6.59 -3.63 -58.30
C PRO A 714 7.51 -2.97 -57.27
N GLY A 715 6.91 -2.29 -56.29
CA GLY A 715 7.57 -1.31 -55.43
C GLY A 715 8.85 -1.81 -54.77
N ASP A 716 9.58 -0.89 -54.15
CA ASP A 716 10.83 -1.06 -53.41
C ASP A 716 10.81 -2.10 -52.25
N ASP A 717 9.94 -3.10 -52.31
CA ASP A 717 9.90 -4.28 -51.46
C ASP A 717 10.91 -5.32 -51.98
N GLU A 718 11.86 -5.71 -51.13
CA GLU A 718 12.85 -6.74 -51.45
C GLU A 718 12.22 -8.14 -51.62
N CYS A 719 10.92 -8.27 -51.34
CA CYS A 719 10.16 -9.52 -51.37
C CYS A 719 8.66 -9.32 -51.64
N GLN A 720 8.00 -10.41 -52.02
CA GLN A 720 6.55 -10.53 -52.14
C GLN A 720 6.08 -11.78 -51.40
N VAL A 721 4.97 -11.69 -50.67
CA VAL A 721 4.37 -12.79 -49.92
C VAL A 721 2.92 -13.01 -50.33
N THR A 722 2.55 -14.26 -50.57
CA THR A 722 1.14 -14.68 -50.69
C THR A 722 0.81 -15.54 -49.49
N TYR A 723 -0.18 -15.13 -48.70
CA TYR A 723 -0.73 -15.91 -47.60
C TYR A 723 -2.12 -16.40 -47.99
N GLU A 724 -2.30 -17.72 -48.07
CA GLU A 724 -3.59 -18.33 -48.41
C GLU A 724 -4.05 -19.23 -47.28
N THR A 725 -5.17 -18.87 -46.64
CA THR A 725 -5.89 -19.77 -45.74
C THR A 725 -6.49 -20.93 -46.54
N ALA A 726 -5.70 -22.00 -46.70
CA ALA A 726 -6.00 -23.17 -47.51
C ALA A 726 -7.26 -23.92 -47.03
N TRP A 727 -7.52 -23.92 -45.72
CA TRP A 727 -8.77 -24.40 -45.14
C TRP A 727 -9.02 -23.80 -43.75
N ASP A 728 -10.29 -23.68 -43.38
CA ASP A 728 -10.74 -23.32 -42.04
C ASP A 728 -11.97 -24.18 -41.70
N ASN A 729 -11.98 -24.83 -40.54
CA ASN A 729 -13.05 -25.73 -40.14
C ASN A 729 -14.25 -25.00 -39.47
N GLY A 730 -14.12 -23.69 -39.18
CA GLY A 730 -15.13 -22.88 -38.48
C GLY A 730 -15.33 -23.27 -37.01
N GLN A 731 -14.41 -24.04 -36.44
CA GLN A 731 -14.41 -24.59 -35.09
C GLN A 731 -13.09 -24.34 -34.35
N GLY A 732 -12.30 -23.36 -34.82
CA GLY A 732 -11.05 -22.95 -34.20
C GLY A 732 -9.81 -23.69 -34.68
N GLU A 733 -9.85 -24.41 -35.82
CA GLU A 733 -8.64 -24.93 -36.49
C GLU A 733 -8.61 -24.49 -37.95
N PHE A 734 -7.42 -24.18 -38.45
CA PHE A 734 -7.19 -23.77 -39.82
C PHE A 734 -5.82 -24.25 -40.32
N GLY A 735 -5.62 -24.18 -41.62
CA GLY A 735 -4.30 -24.35 -42.23
C GLY A 735 -4.08 -23.34 -43.35
N ALA A 736 -2.86 -22.86 -43.44
CA ALA A 736 -2.46 -21.84 -44.39
C ALA A 736 -1.16 -22.22 -45.13
N ASP A 737 -1.09 -21.78 -46.38
CA ASP A 737 0.09 -21.85 -47.23
C ASP A 737 0.67 -20.43 -47.39
N VAL A 738 1.98 -20.28 -47.21
CA VAL A 738 2.73 -19.02 -47.34
C VAL A 738 3.74 -19.17 -48.46
N THR A 739 3.60 -18.37 -49.52
CA THR A 739 4.56 -18.31 -50.63
C THR A 739 5.38 -17.04 -50.54
N ILE A 740 6.70 -17.18 -50.49
CA ILE A 740 7.67 -16.09 -50.41
C ILE A 740 8.39 -16.00 -51.75
N THR A 741 8.40 -14.85 -52.39
CA THR A 741 9.16 -14.54 -53.61
C THR A 741 10.24 -13.52 -53.28
N ASN A 742 11.51 -13.84 -53.56
CA ASN A 742 12.61 -12.88 -53.41
C ASN A 742 12.65 -11.96 -54.64
N LEU A 743 12.44 -10.66 -54.46
CA LEU A 743 12.53 -9.66 -55.53
C LEU A 743 13.87 -8.89 -55.50
N GLY A 744 14.64 -9.04 -54.41
CA GLY A 744 15.95 -8.46 -54.21
C GLY A 744 17.13 -9.32 -54.70
N ASP A 745 18.33 -9.01 -54.21
CA ASP A 745 19.54 -9.79 -54.49
C ASP A 745 19.41 -11.25 -53.98
N PRO A 746 20.12 -12.23 -54.58
CA PRO A 746 20.07 -13.63 -54.12
C PRO A 746 20.44 -13.78 -52.63
N ILE A 747 19.59 -14.45 -51.85
CA ILE A 747 19.79 -14.70 -50.42
C ILE A 747 20.12 -16.18 -50.15
N ASP A 748 20.97 -16.43 -49.14
CA ASP A 748 21.33 -17.76 -48.62
C ASP A 748 21.03 -17.78 -47.10
N GLY A 749 19.88 -18.32 -46.77
CA GLY A 749 19.25 -18.23 -45.45
C GLY A 749 18.19 -17.13 -45.43
N TRP A 750 16.94 -17.53 -45.22
CA TRP A 750 15.79 -16.61 -45.17
C TRP A 750 15.01 -16.79 -43.88
N SER A 751 14.46 -15.68 -43.36
CA SER A 751 13.63 -15.59 -42.17
C SER A 751 12.47 -14.65 -42.46
N LEU A 752 11.24 -15.17 -42.44
CA LEU A 752 10.01 -14.40 -42.59
C LEU A 752 9.42 -14.12 -41.20
N VAL A 753 9.01 -12.89 -40.91
CA VAL A 753 8.35 -12.50 -39.66
C VAL A 753 7.01 -11.82 -39.98
N PHE A 754 5.97 -12.17 -39.22
CA PHE A 754 4.64 -11.54 -39.26
C PHE A 754 3.90 -11.72 -37.94
N ASP A 755 2.89 -10.89 -37.68
CA ASP A 755 2.00 -11.00 -36.52
C ASP A 755 0.63 -11.59 -36.90
N PHE A 756 0.09 -12.44 -36.03
CA PHE A 756 -1.32 -12.77 -36.08
C PHE A 756 -2.18 -11.62 -35.54
N PRO A 757 -3.23 -11.20 -36.28
CA PRO A 757 -4.08 -10.06 -35.87
C PRO A 757 -5.05 -10.40 -34.74
N ASN A 758 -5.26 -11.68 -34.43
CA ASN A 758 -6.16 -12.15 -33.38
C ASN A 758 -5.46 -13.18 -32.46
N ASP A 759 -6.23 -14.08 -31.85
CA ASP A 759 -5.76 -15.10 -30.91
C ASP A 759 -5.27 -16.38 -31.58
N GLN A 760 -4.69 -16.26 -32.78
CA GLN A 760 -4.22 -17.41 -33.55
C GLN A 760 -2.90 -17.98 -32.99
N SER A 761 -2.77 -19.30 -33.00
CA SER A 761 -1.58 -20.03 -32.55
C SER A 761 -1.18 -21.12 -33.55
N ILE A 762 0.11 -21.27 -33.83
CA ILE A 762 0.65 -22.36 -34.65
C ILE A 762 0.69 -23.65 -33.84
N ASP A 763 0.14 -24.74 -34.38
CA ASP A 763 0.28 -26.10 -33.84
C ASP A 763 1.52 -26.79 -34.44
N HIS A 764 1.60 -26.85 -35.76
CA HIS A 764 2.76 -27.41 -36.47
C HIS A 764 2.87 -26.90 -37.91
N GLY A 765 4.10 -26.61 -38.37
CA GLY A 765 4.42 -26.23 -39.74
C GLY A 765 5.40 -27.16 -40.46
N TRP A 766 5.46 -27.06 -41.78
CA TRP A 766 6.34 -27.86 -42.65
C TRP A 766 7.10 -26.99 -43.66
N SER A 767 8.14 -27.58 -44.25
CA SER A 767 9.05 -26.94 -45.23
C SER A 767 9.83 -25.72 -44.72
N ALA A 768 9.74 -25.43 -43.41
CA ALA A 768 10.47 -24.38 -42.71
C ALA A 768 10.51 -24.69 -41.20
N GLN A 769 11.31 -23.93 -40.47
CA GLN A 769 11.35 -23.93 -39.01
C GLN A 769 10.43 -22.83 -38.50
N TRP A 770 9.47 -23.18 -37.64
CA TRP A 770 8.43 -22.28 -37.16
C TRP A 770 8.56 -22.06 -35.65
N SER A 771 8.42 -20.81 -35.22
CA SER A 771 8.32 -20.43 -33.81
C SER A 771 7.36 -19.25 -33.64
N GLN A 772 6.69 -19.18 -32.50
CA GLN A 772 5.75 -18.10 -32.17
C GLN A 772 5.96 -17.65 -30.71
N THR A 773 5.95 -16.34 -30.48
CA THR A 773 5.95 -15.72 -29.14
C THR A 773 4.87 -14.63 -29.11
N GLY A 774 3.82 -14.80 -28.30
CA GLY A 774 2.65 -13.91 -28.39
C GLY A 774 2.00 -14.00 -29.78
N SER A 775 1.74 -12.86 -30.43
CA SER A 775 1.23 -12.77 -31.80
C SER A 775 2.29 -12.98 -32.88
N GLU A 776 3.57 -12.77 -32.55
CA GLU A 776 4.66 -12.75 -33.54
C GLU A 776 5.08 -14.16 -33.95
N VAL A 777 5.09 -14.42 -35.25
CA VAL A 777 5.51 -15.67 -35.89
C VAL A 777 6.82 -15.45 -36.64
N THR A 778 7.80 -16.31 -36.39
CA THR A 778 9.04 -16.40 -37.16
C THR A 778 9.10 -17.71 -37.94
N VAL A 779 9.41 -17.61 -39.24
CA VAL A 779 9.54 -18.72 -40.19
C VAL A 779 10.92 -18.70 -40.83
N ALA A 780 11.78 -19.65 -40.48
CA ALA A 780 13.16 -19.70 -40.96
C ALA A 780 13.40 -20.88 -41.93
N SER A 781 14.32 -20.66 -42.88
CA SER A 781 14.73 -21.68 -43.84
C SER A 781 15.29 -22.94 -43.16
N GLU A 782 15.00 -24.10 -43.74
CA GLU A 782 15.72 -25.33 -43.43
C GLU A 782 17.09 -25.36 -44.12
N SER A 783 17.99 -26.22 -43.63
CA SER A 783 19.36 -26.31 -44.15
C SER A 783 19.47 -26.67 -45.65
N TRP A 784 18.37 -27.07 -46.29
CA TRP A 784 18.32 -27.51 -47.70
C TRP A 784 17.58 -26.54 -48.63
N ASN A 785 16.90 -25.51 -48.11
CA ASN A 785 16.12 -24.54 -48.90
C ASN A 785 16.44 -23.07 -48.56
N GLY A 786 17.59 -22.79 -47.97
CA GLY A 786 18.04 -21.44 -47.67
C GLY A 786 18.33 -20.57 -48.90
N GLN A 787 18.68 -21.16 -50.06
CA GLN A 787 18.97 -20.40 -51.28
C GLN A 787 17.69 -19.97 -52.00
N LEU A 788 17.49 -18.65 -52.11
CA LEU A 788 16.45 -17.99 -52.91
C LEU A 788 17.11 -16.96 -53.83
N ASP A 789 17.25 -17.29 -55.11
CA ASP A 789 17.71 -16.34 -56.13
C ASP A 789 16.65 -15.26 -56.40
N THR A 790 17.02 -14.15 -57.03
CA THR A 790 16.07 -13.11 -57.49
C THR A 790 14.99 -13.74 -58.40
N ASP A 791 13.74 -13.32 -58.19
CA ASP A 791 12.50 -13.85 -58.80
C ASP A 791 12.18 -15.32 -58.45
N GLN A 792 12.89 -15.93 -57.49
CA GLN A 792 12.60 -17.28 -57.03
C GLN A 792 11.56 -17.24 -55.90
N SER A 793 10.61 -18.19 -55.95
CA SER A 793 9.62 -18.38 -54.89
C SER A 793 9.82 -19.71 -54.14
N ILE A 794 9.42 -19.72 -52.87
CA ILE A 794 9.28 -20.91 -52.04
C ILE A 794 7.92 -20.91 -51.34
N SER A 795 7.28 -22.07 -51.23
CA SER A 795 6.02 -22.23 -50.49
C SER A 795 6.22 -23.13 -49.27
N VAL A 796 5.73 -22.65 -48.14
CA VAL A 796 5.73 -23.31 -46.83
C VAL A 796 4.32 -23.29 -46.26
N GLY A 797 4.02 -24.11 -45.26
CA GLY A 797 2.65 -24.13 -44.73
C GLY A 797 2.59 -24.65 -43.31
N PHE A 798 1.45 -24.40 -42.66
CA PHE A 798 1.21 -24.78 -41.27
C PHE A 798 -0.26 -25.05 -40.99
N ASN A 799 -0.52 -25.73 -39.86
CA ASN A 799 -1.83 -25.78 -39.23
C ASN A 799 -1.77 -25.00 -37.90
N GLY A 800 -2.86 -24.30 -37.58
CA GLY A 800 -3.00 -23.52 -36.37
C GLY A 800 -4.40 -23.55 -35.79
N THR A 801 -4.57 -22.88 -34.66
CA THR A 801 -5.83 -22.73 -33.94
C THR A 801 -6.18 -21.27 -33.72
N TYR A 802 -7.45 -20.95 -33.52
CA TYR A 802 -7.95 -19.61 -33.15
C TYR A 802 -9.19 -19.74 -32.25
N GLY A 803 -9.53 -18.70 -31.47
CA GLY A 803 -10.68 -18.74 -30.57
C GLY A 803 -11.94 -18.11 -31.14
N THR A 804 -11.87 -16.85 -31.62
CA THR A 804 -13.07 -16.15 -32.14
C THR A 804 -13.00 -15.74 -33.60
N THR A 805 -11.86 -15.24 -34.07
CA THR A 805 -11.70 -14.67 -35.41
C THR A 805 -10.37 -15.15 -35.99
N ASN A 806 -10.36 -15.37 -37.31
CA ASN A 806 -9.20 -15.87 -38.03
C ASN A 806 -8.93 -14.95 -39.23
N ASP A 807 -8.53 -13.72 -38.95
CA ASP A 807 -8.16 -12.76 -40.01
C ASP A 807 -6.72 -13.02 -40.48
N ASP A 808 -6.48 -12.84 -41.78
CA ASP A 808 -5.15 -13.06 -42.38
C ASP A 808 -4.15 -11.95 -41.94
N PRO A 809 -2.86 -12.26 -41.75
CA PRO A 809 -1.82 -11.25 -41.47
C PRO A 809 -1.73 -10.21 -42.59
N THR A 810 -1.42 -8.97 -42.23
CA THR A 810 -1.40 -7.82 -43.16
C THR A 810 -0.03 -7.19 -43.36
N GLU A 811 0.99 -7.68 -42.66
CA GLU A 811 2.37 -7.20 -42.78
C GLU A 811 3.35 -8.38 -42.67
N PHE A 812 4.39 -8.38 -43.52
CA PHE A 812 5.43 -9.40 -43.53
C PHE A 812 6.79 -8.75 -43.73
N THR A 813 7.83 -9.28 -43.08
CA THR A 813 9.22 -8.93 -43.35
C THR A 813 10.07 -10.16 -43.68
N LEU A 814 10.92 -10.08 -44.71
CA LEU A 814 11.90 -11.10 -45.07
C LEU A 814 13.30 -10.58 -44.73
N ASN A 815 13.99 -11.24 -43.80
CA ASN A 815 15.30 -10.84 -43.29
C ASN A 815 15.34 -9.36 -42.82
N GLY A 816 14.21 -8.84 -42.33
CA GLY A 816 14.04 -7.46 -41.88
C GLY A 816 13.60 -6.46 -42.95
N ALA A 817 13.46 -6.86 -44.21
CA ALA A 817 12.92 -6.03 -45.28
C ALA A 817 11.41 -6.27 -45.49
N SER A 818 10.62 -5.21 -45.64
CA SER A 818 9.18 -5.32 -45.88
C SER A 818 8.87 -6.03 -47.20
N CYS A 819 7.82 -6.87 -47.18
CA CYS A 819 7.33 -7.54 -48.37
C CYS A 819 5.99 -6.95 -48.83
N SER A 820 5.79 -6.90 -50.14
CA SER A 820 4.46 -6.73 -50.72
C SER A 820 3.59 -7.96 -50.47
N ILE A 821 2.28 -7.78 -50.36
CA ILE A 821 1.31 -8.87 -50.19
C ILE A 821 0.47 -9.00 -51.46
N GLU A 822 0.31 -10.24 -51.98
CA GLU A 822 -0.53 -10.55 -53.15
C GLU A 822 -1.81 -11.32 -52.79
#